data_AF-A0A6S6R790-F1
#
_entry.id   AF-A0A6S6R790-F1
#
_cell.length_a   1.000
_cell.length_b   1.000
_cell.length_c   1.000
_cell.angle_alpha   90.00
_cell.angle_beta   90.00
_cell.angle_gamma   90.00
#
_symmetry.space_group_name_H-M   'P 1'
#
loop_
_entity.id
_entity.type
_entity.pdbx_description
1 polymer ?
#
loop_
_entity_poly.entity_id
_entity_poly.type
_entity_poly.pdbx_seq_one_letter_code
_entity_poly.pdbx_strand_id
1 'polypeptide(L)'
;MKYIEYPLFAEGFINHFLTTGVYTKPQQFEKAILKGRVNEWLKKGFSIHENPCRKEFVAKRQAELPPYLDLSQYSLGEKVEVFGEVHPVKFYAPFGNIAQEESGFYYTPTYLRTYSYAILKAEKEETVEFELTTCGGVTLWVNDQLVEDFIPFTRNLVKSTTVTVNLRKGENKFIICLDDLAERDTDYYFRLKRMGNASLTVLLPVAEKVRTELVLESEKMLDNICFEKEAYISEPLKLRLNNMNKQPMEVKVTITPGEFIEKMEENWKLIQYRNYELQPEQQVLTLMHSDEIHPGYYYFTVEMNVDGIVLKRKIGTQLVRKDFLSYQEEKLEDRKRRALETVIQFGVNNVYKSAALFKLGRDFKLAEAIILEELAGVRKRKDCCDFHFVIILYIYRTFHEVLSDKLKQEIEEAMLNFRYWIDEPGDDVMWFFSENHALLFHICQYLAGKYLPEQFFTNSSRLGKEVEKRGAELLTEWFEEFFKEFITEWNSNAYIPVDVIGIATLYNLTEPENEFHSKAKTALDMIFYALSINEHRGAVMTSFGRSYEKELKGNYNAGTTALLYLAYNAGHLNRAVIGYIALALGDYEAPEEYKKYLKLTGSQQLIHQNTQGFEQHVNLYLYKNSEVVLSTAVGFKPYQPGYQEHIVQAAIDKTAQVFVNHPGESHTYGSGRPNFWAGNGVLPFAAQYKNVSILKYKIAANYRIDYTHAYIPLIEFERYIGDKNVIVLEKDGAYIGVYANNGLSIQEKGPCQYKEFISPGRENIWIIKVVKSCDYENLDDFFREFRKIQIDLSENEQVNIIDNTTSYQIDSNNEFLVNGQTVYQYPLSVQGIIQWEE
;
A
#
# COMPACT_ATOMS: atom_id res chain seq x y z
N MET A 1 -32.38 25.29 -16.08
CA MET A 1 -31.51 24.40 -15.30
C MET A 1 -30.52 23.85 -16.29
N LYS A 2 -29.24 24.13 -16.07
CA LYS A 2 -28.14 23.74 -16.96
C LYS A 2 -27.58 22.41 -16.45
N TYR A 3 -27.10 21.56 -17.36
CA TYR A 3 -26.50 20.28 -17.02
C TYR A 3 -25.06 20.20 -17.51
N ILE A 4 -24.22 19.49 -16.76
CA ILE A 4 -23.03 18.86 -17.33
C ILE A 4 -23.47 17.45 -17.77
N GLU A 5 -23.19 17.13 -19.03
CA GLU A 5 -23.58 15.86 -19.63
C GLU A 5 -22.37 14.93 -19.72
N TYR A 6 -22.53 13.70 -19.24
CA TYR A 6 -21.54 12.64 -19.36
C TYR A 6 -22.17 11.41 -20.03
N PRO A 7 -21.48 10.74 -20.97
CA PRO A 7 -21.88 9.40 -21.35
C PRO A 7 -21.74 8.46 -20.14
N LEU A 8 -22.40 7.30 -20.20
CA LEU A 8 -22.01 6.21 -19.30
C LEU A 8 -20.54 5.85 -19.55
N PHE A 9 -19.82 5.56 -18.47
CA PHE A 9 -18.40 5.27 -18.52
C PHE A 9 -18.14 3.80 -18.92
N ALA A 10 -17.17 3.60 -19.80
CA ALA A 10 -16.71 2.28 -20.25
C ALA A 10 -17.87 1.31 -20.57
N GLU A 11 -17.93 0.15 -19.91
CA GLU A 11 -18.88 -0.93 -20.15
C GLU A 11 -20.33 -0.63 -19.67
N GLY A 12 -20.67 0.66 -19.47
CA GLY A 12 -22.02 1.12 -19.10
C GLY A 12 -22.16 1.57 -17.64
N PHE A 13 -21.08 1.96 -16.96
CA PHE A 13 -21.12 2.41 -15.56
C PHE A 13 -21.62 3.85 -15.42
N ILE A 14 -22.40 4.09 -14.37
CA ILE A 14 -22.70 5.43 -13.87
C ILE A 14 -21.63 5.76 -12.83
N ASN A 15 -20.77 6.74 -13.11
CA ASN A 15 -19.64 7.09 -12.23
C ASN A 15 -19.55 8.59 -11.88
N HIS A 16 -20.49 9.40 -12.35
CA HIS A 16 -20.57 10.82 -12.02
C HIS A 16 -21.82 11.08 -11.19
N PHE A 17 -21.64 11.74 -10.04
CA PHE A 17 -22.70 11.98 -9.07
C PHE A 17 -22.55 13.35 -8.41
N LEU A 18 -23.67 13.91 -7.95
CA LEU A 18 -23.66 14.81 -6.80
C LEU A 18 -23.70 13.97 -5.53
N THR A 19 -22.85 14.25 -4.55
CA THR A 19 -22.73 13.45 -3.32
C THR A 19 -22.62 14.32 -2.08
N THR A 20 -23.07 13.81 -0.94
CA THR A 20 -22.83 14.44 0.37
C THR A 20 -21.43 14.16 0.92
N GLY A 21 -20.72 13.19 0.34
CA GLY A 21 -19.60 12.52 1.01
C GLY A 21 -20.06 11.69 2.21
N VAL A 22 -19.09 11.14 2.94
CA VAL A 22 -19.33 10.22 4.06
C VAL A 22 -19.72 10.97 5.32
N TYR A 23 -20.84 10.56 5.91
CA TYR A 23 -21.21 10.86 7.29
C TYR A 23 -20.81 9.71 8.20
N THR A 24 -20.37 10.02 9.41
CA THR A 24 -19.88 9.04 10.37
C THR A 24 -20.67 9.06 11.68
N LYS A 25 -20.93 7.89 12.24
CA LYS A 25 -21.53 7.74 13.57
C LYS A 25 -20.87 6.58 14.32
N PRO A 26 -19.90 6.87 15.22
CA PRO A 26 -19.27 5.85 16.05
C PRO A 26 -20.31 4.97 16.76
N GLN A 27 -20.04 3.67 16.82
CA GLN A 27 -20.90 2.66 17.44
C GLN A 27 -20.19 2.04 18.64
N GLN A 28 -20.98 1.58 19.60
CA GLN A 28 -20.54 0.75 20.71
C GLN A 28 -21.37 -0.53 20.71
N PHE A 29 -20.72 -1.62 21.04
CA PHE A 29 -21.32 -2.96 20.98
C PHE A 29 -20.96 -3.73 22.25
N GLU A 30 -21.60 -4.88 22.43
CA GLU A 30 -21.22 -5.79 23.50
C GLU A 30 -19.80 -6.31 23.28
N LYS A 31 -18.96 -6.22 24.32
CA LYS A 31 -17.56 -6.67 24.26
C LYS A 31 -17.52 -8.18 24.05
N ALA A 32 -16.72 -8.62 23.07
CA ALA A 32 -16.56 -10.03 22.74
C ALA A 32 -15.09 -10.46 22.80
N ILE A 33 -14.90 -11.76 23.01
CA ILE A 33 -13.61 -12.42 22.86
C ILE A 33 -13.55 -13.04 21.46
N LEU A 34 -12.43 -12.85 20.78
CA LEU A 34 -12.19 -13.40 19.44
C LEU A 34 -11.36 -14.69 19.52
N LYS A 35 -11.45 -15.51 18.47
CA LYS A 35 -10.63 -16.72 18.30
C LYS A 35 -10.04 -16.72 16.89
N GLY A 36 -8.80 -17.14 16.76
CA GLY A 36 -8.10 -17.26 15.50
C GLY A 36 -6.65 -17.68 15.72
N ARG A 37 -6.01 -18.16 14.65
CA ARG A 37 -4.57 -18.40 14.64
C ARG A 37 -3.88 -17.26 13.87
N VAL A 38 -2.72 -16.83 14.35
CA VAL A 38 -1.87 -15.87 13.63
C VAL A 38 -1.64 -16.39 12.20
N ASN A 39 -1.72 -15.50 11.21
CA ASN A 39 -1.53 -15.75 9.78
C ASN A 39 -2.58 -16.63 9.09
N GLU A 40 -3.61 -17.13 9.79
CA GLU A 40 -4.66 -17.96 9.18
C GLU A 40 -5.43 -17.25 8.04
N TRP A 41 -5.49 -15.91 8.11
CA TRP A 41 -6.10 -15.04 7.11
C TRP A 41 -5.45 -15.17 5.72
N LEU A 42 -4.17 -15.57 5.62
CA LEU A 42 -3.47 -15.77 4.33
C LEU A 42 -4.01 -16.94 3.50
N LYS A 43 -4.73 -17.86 4.16
CA LYS A 43 -5.36 -19.02 3.53
C LYS A 43 -6.85 -18.85 3.35
N LYS A 44 -7.53 -18.37 4.41
CA LYS A 44 -8.99 -18.31 4.44
C LYS A 44 -9.55 -16.95 3.97
N GLY A 45 -8.70 -15.94 3.81
CA GLY A 45 -9.06 -14.58 3.40
C GLY A 45 -9.12 -13.59 4.58
N PHE A 46 -9.07 -12.30 4.28
CA PHE A 46 -9.02 -11.22 5.27
C PHE A 46 -10.32 -11.00 6.06
N SER A 47 -11.46 -11.44 5.52
CA SER A 47 -12.78 -11.20 6.10
C SER A 47 -13.25 -12.33 7.02
N ILE A 48 -12.36 -13.23 7.44
CA ILE A 48 -12.73 -14.43 8.22
C ILE A 48 -12.99 -14.15 9.70
N HIS A 49 -12.45 -13.05 10.21
CA HIS A 49 -12.61 -12.63 11.60
C HIS A 49 -13.62 -11.47 11.65
N GLU A 50 -14.88 -11.79 11.37
CA GLU A 50 -15.99 -10.84 11.49
C GLU A 50 -16.23 -10.52 12.98
N ASN A 51 -16.24 -9.24 13.33
CA ASN A 51 -16.55 -8.84 14.69
C ASN A 51 -18.03 -9.18 14.97
N PRO A 52 -18.37 -9.82 16.11
CA PRO A 52 -19.77 -10.07 16.49
C PRO A 52 -20.69 -8.84 16.39
N CYS A 53 -20.12 -7.64 16.53
CA CYS A 53 -20.74 -6.33 16.32
C CYS A 53 -21.54 -6.21 15.00
N ARG A 54 -21.03 -6.77 13.90
CA ARG A 54 -21.65 -6.63 12.58
C ARG A 54 -23.02 -7.30 12.51
N LYS A 55 -23.20 -8.44 13.19
CA LYS A 55 -24.50 -9.14 13.24
C LYS A 55 -25.57 -8.29 13.92
N GLU A 56 -25.21 -7.63 15.02
CA GLU A 56 -26.12 -6.71 15.72
C GLU A 56 -26.49 -5.52 14.83
N PHE A 57 -25.51 -4.93 14.13
CA PHE A 57 -25.74 -3.84 13.19
C PHE A 57 -26.67 -4.23 12.04
N VAL A 58 -26.40 -5.36 11.39
CA VAL A 58 -27.19 -5.85 10.25
C VAL A 58 -28.63 -6.13 10.66
N ALA A 59 -28.85 -6.73 11.83
CA ALA A 59 -30.21 -6.99 12.34
C ALA A 59 -31.00 -5.68 12.53
N LYS A 60 -30.37 -4.62 13.04
CA LYS A 60 -31.01 -3.29 13.15
C LYS A 60 -31.32 -2.69 11.78
N ARG A 61 -30.36 -2.75 10.84
CA ARG A 61 -30.53 -2.17 9.50
C ARG A 61 -31.51 -2.94 8.61
N GLN A 62 -31.72 -4.22 8.84
CA GLN A 62 -32.78 -5.00 8.18
C GLN A 62 -34.20 -4.60 8.62
N ALA A 63 -34.36 -4.03 9.81
CA ALA A 63 -35.66 -3.61 10.33
C ALA A 63 -36.10 -2.22 9.81
N GLU A 64 -35.17 -1.39 9.36
CA GLU A 64 -35.41 0.02 9.02
C GLU A 64 -34.67 0.43 7.73
N LEU A 65 -35.39 1.06 6.80
CA LEU A 65 -34.80 1.71 5.63
C LEU A 65 -34.03 2.99 6.04
N PRO A 66 -32.99 3.40 5.29
CA PRO A 66 -32.43 4.71 5.47
C PRO A 66 -33.49 5.78 5.16
N PRO A 67 -33.43 6.96 5.82
CA PRO A 67 -34.30 8.08 5.45
C PRO A 67 -34.16 8.43 3.97
N TYR A 68 -35.29 8.64 3.29
CA TYR A 68 -35.25 9.19 1.94
C TYR A 68 -34.81 10.65 1.99
N LEU A 69 -33.69 10.97 1.33
CA LEU A 69 -33.17 12.33 1.19
C LEU A 69 -33.17 12.71 -0.29
N ASP A 70 -34.08 13.59 -0.68
CA ASP A 70 -34.18 14.09 -2.05
C ASP A 70 -33.08 15.12 -2.35
N LEU A 71 -31.88 14.63 -2.67
CA LEU A 71 -30.74 15.49 -3.03
C LEU A 71 -30.99 16.39 -4.24
N SER A 72 -32.02 16.13 -5.06
CA SER A 72 -32.36 17.01 -6.19
C SER A 72 -32.89 18.38 -5.76
N GLN A 73 -33.29 18.52 -4.49
CA GLN A 73 -33.73 19.81 -3.92
C GLN A 73 -32.58 20.69 -3.46
N TYR A 74 -31.35 20.17 -3.45
CA TYR A 74 -30.17 20.86 -2.96
C TYR A 74 -29.30 21.35 -4.11
N SER A 75 -28.78 22.56 -3.97
CA SER A 75 -27.75 23.07 -4.87
C SER A 75 -26.36 22.58 -4.47
N LEU A 76 -25.43 22.53 -5.43
CA LEU A 76 -24.01 22.34 -5.14
C LEU A 76 -23.52 23.34 -4.07
N GLY A 77 -22.83 22.83 -3.06
CA GLY A 77 -22.36 23.60 -1.89
C GLY A 77 -23.39 23.80 -0.78
N GLU A 78 -24.67 23.48 -1.00
CA GLU A 78 -25.71 23.55 0.01
C GLU A 78 -25.50 22.46 1.07
N LYS A 79 -25.83 22.79 2.33
CA LYS A 79 -25.55 21.96 3.49
C LYS A 79 -26.67 20.96 3.75
N VAL A 80 -26.28 19.71 3.97
CA VAL A 80 -27.15 18.58 4.31
C VAL A 80 -26.71 18.00 5.65
N GLU A 81 -27.68 17.73 6.52
CA GLU A 81 -27.44 17.15 7.84
C GLU A 81 -27.84 15.66 7.88
N VAL A 82 -26.90 14.81 8.30
CA VAL A 82 -27.12 13.37 8.55
C VAL A 82 -26.28 12.97 9.75
N PHE A 83 -26.84 12.17 10.66
CA PHE A 83 -26.17 11.79 11.92
C PHE A 83 -25.71 12.98 12.81
N GLY A 84 -26.26 14.17 12.61
CA GLY A 84 -25.83 15.40 13.30
C GLY A 84 -24.57 16.04 12.71
N GLU A 85 -24.03 15.47 11.63
CA GLU A 85 -22.94 16.05 10.85
C GLU A 85 -23.51 16.83 9.66
N VAL A 86 -22.90 17.97 9.33
CA VAL A 86 -23.37 18.87 8.26
C VAL A 86 -22.33 18.95 7.15
N HIS A 87 -22.62 18.37 5.99
CA HIS A 87 -21.73 18.36 4.83
C HIS A 87 -22.35 19.10 3.64
N PRO A 88 -21.53 19.78 2.81
CA PRO A 88 -22.03 20.37 1.57
C PRO A 88 -22.25 19.29 0.51
N VAL A 89 -23.23 19.50 -0.39
CA VAL A 89 -23.35 18.72 -1.64
C VAL A 89 -22.15 19.02 -2.54
N LYS A 90 -21.45 17.97 -2.96
CA LYS A 90 -20.21 18.03 -3.75
C LYS A 90 -20.42 17.40 -5.12
N PHE A 91 -19.60 17.83 -6.06
CA PHE A 91 -19.45 17.18 -7.35
C PHE A 91 -18.43 16.03 -7.22
N TYR A 92 -18.81 14.81 -7.61
CA TYR A 92 -17.91 13.66 -7.64
C TYR A 92 -17.36 13.46 -9.06
N ALA A 93 -16.07 13.76 -9.23
CA ALA A 93 -15.31 13.50 -10.45
C ALA A 93 -14.46 12.23 -10.25
N PRO A 94 -14.73 11.13 -10.97
CA PRO A 94 -14.16 9.81 -10.67
C PRO A 94 -12.75 9.58 -11.24
N PHE A 95 -12.31 10.35 -12.25
CA PHE A 95 -11.02 10.17 -12.94
C PHE A 95 -10.70 8.69 -13.27
N GLY A 96 -11.64 8.04 -13.97
CA GLY A 96 -11.52 6.64 -14.38
C GLY A 96 -11.96 5.59 -13.36
N ASN A 97 -12.40 6.01 -12.15
CA ASN A 97 -13.08 5.11 -11.23
C ASN A 97 -14.48 4.75 -11.78
N ILE A 98 -14.85 3.48 -11.66
CA ILE A 98 -16.16 2.96 -12.08
C ILE A 98 -17.20 3.02 -10.95
N ALA A 99 -16.75 3.30 -9.74
CA ALA A 99 -17.56 3.37 -8.53
C ALA A 99 -17.72 4.81 -8.06
N GLN A 100 -18.78 5.06 -7.29
CA GLN A 100 -18.75 6.13 -6.31
C GLN A 100 -18.10 5.54 -5.06
N GLU A 101 -16.91 6.04 -4.72
CA GLU A 101 -16.05 5.46 -3.68
C GLU A 101 -15.65 6.50 -2.65
N GLU A 102 -15.77 6.13 -1.38
CA GLU A 102 -15.30 6.87 -0.22
C GLU A 102 -14.68 5.91 0.82
N SER A 103 -13.99 4.87 0.34
CA SER A 103 -13.25 3.90 1.14
C SER A 103 -12.29 4.62 2.10
N GLY A 104 -12.16 4.08 3.31
CA GLY A 104 -11.41 4.74 4.37
C GLY A 104 -10.96 3.80 5.47
N PHE A 105 -10.24 4.36 6.43
CA PHE A 105 -9.75 3.65 7.60
C PHE A 105 -10.33 4.25 8.87
N TYR A 106 -10.95 3.40 9.70
CA TYR A 106 -11.72 3.80 10.87
C TYR A 106 -11.21 3.06 12.11
N TYR A 107 -10.83 3.80 13.13
CA TYR A 107 -10.18 3.24 14.32
C TYR A 107 -11.14 2.71 15.39
N THR A 108 -12.44 2.88 15.18
CA THR A 108 -13.53 2.36 16.02
C THR A 108 -14.65 1.87 15.11
N PRO A 109 -15.49 0.92 15.56
CA PRO A 109 -16.69 0.56 14.81
C PRO A 109 -17.51 1.82 14.51
N THR A 110 -17.78 2.09 13.23
CA THR A 110 -18.38 3.37 12.82
C THR A 110 -19.43 3.15 11.75
N TYR A 111 -20.64 3.63 11.96
CA TYR A 111 -21.68 3.58 10.94
C TYR A 111 -21.44 4.70 9.92
N LEU A 112 -21.26 4.32 8.66
CA LEU A 112 -21.08 5.21 7.52
C LEU A 112 -22.38 5.40 6.76
N ARG A 113 -22.58 6.61 6.23
CA ARG A 113 -23.67 6.89 5.28
C ARG A 113 -23.27 7.95 4.26
N THR A 114 -23.62 7.72 3.00
CA THR A 114 -23.44 8.67 1.89
C THR A 114 -24.71 8.70 1.06
N TYR A 115 -25.15 9.89 0.64
CA TYR A 115 -26.20 10.03 -0.36
C TYR A 115 -25.60 10.53 -1.67
N SER A 116 -26.01 9.92 -2.78
CA SER A 116 -25.60 10.27 -4.13
C SER A 116 -26.82 10.51 -5.03
N TYR A 117 -26.66 11.40 -6.00
CA TYR A 117 -27.69 11.82 -6.93
C TYR A 117 -27.14 11.98 -8.35
N ALA A 118 -27.87 11.43 -9.31
CA ALA A 118 -27.68 11.68 -10.74
C ALA A 118 -29.03 11.66 -11.47
N ILE A 119 -29.09 12.31 -12.63
CA ILE A 119 -30.20 12.13 -13.57
C ILE A 119 -29.70 11.23 -14.71
N LEU A 120 -30.48 10.21 -15.07
CA LEU A 120 -30.26 9.46 -16.31
C LEU A 120 -31.29 9.91 -17.35
N LYS A 121 -30.80 10.44 -18.46
CA LYS A 121 -31.61 10.77 -19.63
C LYS A 121 -31.73 9.54 -20.52
N ALA A 122 -32.95 9.05 -20.70
CA ALA A 122 -33.27 7.97 -21.62
C ALA A 122 -33.91 8.52 -22.90
N GLU A 123 -33.51 8.00 -24.07
CA GLU A 123 -34.07 8.45 -25.36
C GLU A 123 -35.53 8.04 -25.58
N LYS A 124 -35.96 6.96 -24.92
CA LYS A 124 -37.30 6.39 -24.98
C LYS A 124 -37.70 5.85 -23.62
N GLU A 125 -39.00 5.58 -23.46
CA GLU A 125 -39.49 4.82 -22.31
C GLU A 125 -39.11 3.36 -22.50
N GLU A 126 -38.38 2.80 -21.55
CA GLU A 126 -37.93 1.41 -21.58
C GLU A 126 -37.59 0.88 -20.19
N THR A 127 -37.70 -0.44 -20.03
CA THR A 127 -37.23 -1.15 -18.85
C THR A 127 -35.77 -1.51 -19.04
N VAL A 128 -34.91 -1.09 -18.10
CA VAL A 128 -33.47 -1.32 -18.14
C VAL A 128 -33.03 -2.06 -16.88
N GLU A 129 -32.19 -3.07 -17.08
CA GLU A 129 -31.53 -3.77 -15.98
C GLU A 129 -30.19 -3.11 -15.65
N PHE A 130 -29.90 -2.98 -14.36
CA PHE A 130 -28.61 -2.55 -13.86
C PHE A 130 -28.01 -3.63 -12.96
N GLU A 131 -26.72 -3.90 -13.08
CA GLU A 131 -25.97 -4.61 -12.06
C GLU A 131 -25.58 -3.59 -10.97
N LEU A 132 -26.05 -3.83 -9.75
CA LEU A 132 -25.73 -3.06 -8.55
C LEU A 132 -24.73 -3.86 -7.71
N THR A 133 -23.58 -3.26 -7.41
CA THR A 133 -22.49 -3.90 -6.66
C THR A 133 -22.08 -3.07 -5.45
N THR A 134 -21.88 -3.69 -4.29
CA THR A 134 -21.34 -3.06 -3.07
C THR A 134 -20.80 -4.11 -2.08
N CYS A 135 -20.05 -3.68 -1.06
CA CYS A 135 -19.73 -4.47 0.13
C CYS A 135 -20.76 -4.24 1.26
N GLY A 136 -21.24 -3.00 1.40
CA GLY A 136 -22.14 -2.55 2.47
C GLY A 136 -23.61 -2.75 2.12
N GLY A 137 -24.41 -1.69 2.25
CA GLY A 137 -25.81 -1.61 1.85
C GLY A 137 -26.05 -0.46 0.89
N VAL A 138 -26.90 -0.69 -0.11
CA VAL A 138 -27.34 0.33 -1.07
C VAL A 138 -28.85 0.32 -1.18
N THR A 139 -29.46 1.46 -0.88
CA THR A 139 -30.87 1.72 -1.15
C THR A 139 -30.99 2.64 -2.36
N LEU A 140 -31.74 2.20 -3.38
CA LEU A 140 -31.93 2.89 -4.64
C LEU A 140 -33.38 3.34 -4.78
N TRP A 141 -33.57 4.65 -4.98
CA TRP A 141 -34.83 5.23 -5.40
C TRP A 141 -34.71 5.81 -6.80
N VAL A 142 -35.69 5.54 -7.65
CA VAL A 142 -35.81 6.12 -8.99
C VAL A 142 -37.14 6.82 -9.11
N ASN A 143 -37.12 8.10 -9.52
CA ASN A 143 -38.31 8.95 -9.63
C ASN A 143 -39.18 8.93 -8.36
N ASP A 144 -38.53 9.08 -7.19
CA ASP A 144 -39.15 9.10 -5.85
C ASP A 144 -39.79 7.76 -5.42
N GLN A 145 -39.58 6.67 -6.16
CA GLN A 145 -40.05 5.33 -5.82
C GLN A 145 -38.87 4.45 -5.41
N LEU A 146 -39.04 3.68 -4.33
CA LEU A 146 -38.08 2.67 -3.92
C LEU A 146 -38.01 1.58 -4.99
N VAL A 147 -36.81 1.34 -5.50
CA VAL A 147 -36.54 0.27 -6.47
C VAL A 147 -35.91 -0.94 -5.79
N GLU A 148 -34.89 -0.71 -4.96
CA GLU A 148 -34.14 -1.80 -4.32
C GLU A 148 -33.55 -1.35 -2.97
N ASP A 149 -33.46 -2.28 -2.02
CA ASP A 149 -32.66 -2.14 -0.79
C ASP A 149 -31.71 -3.35 -0.68
N PHE A 150 -30.56 -3.25 -1.34
CA PHE A 150 -29.58 -4.33 -1.41
C PHE A 150 -28.57 -4.20 -0.26
N ILE A 151 -28.72 -5.05 0.76
CA ILE A 151 -28.02 -4.92 2.04
C ILE A 151 -27.16 -6.15 2.41
N PRO A 152 -26.16 -6.54 1.59
CA PRO A 152 -25.30 -7.67 1.91
C PRO A 152 -24.45 -7.47 3.16
N PHE A 153 -23.96 -6.25 3.41
CA PHE A 153 -23.09 -5.88 4.54
C PHE A 153 -21.92 -6.86 4.78
N THR A 154 -21.30 -7.32 3.72
CA THR A 154 -20.16 -8.23 3.77
C THR A 154 -18.85 -7.46 3.78
N ARG A 155 -18.16 -7.45 4.93
CA ARG A 155 -16.90 -6.72 5.14
C ARG A 155 -15.89 -6.97 4.02
N ASN A 156 -15.60 -5.94 3.22
CA ASN A 156 -14.65 -5.90 2.09
C ASN A 156 -14.82 -7.06 1.09
N LEU A 157 -16.01 -7.66 1.03
CA LEU A 157 -16.34 -8.71 0.07
C LEU A 157 -17.47 -8.18 -0.80
N VAL A 158 -17.17 -7.94 -2.07
CA VAL A 158 -18.17 -7.43 -3.00
C VAL A 158 -19.29 -8.45 -3.22
N LYS A 159 -20.51 -7.94 -3.28
CA LYS A 159 -21.71 -8.66 -3.74
C LYS A 159 -22.39 -7.85 -4.82
N SER A 160 -23.08 -8.56 -5.71
CA SER A 160 -23.84 -7.96 -6.81
C SER A 160 -25.27 -8.49 -6.81
N THR A 161 -26.19 -7.65 -7.27
CA THR A 161 -27.56 -8.02 -7.63
C THR A 161 -27.97 -7.33 -8.93
N THR A 162 -28.98 -7.85 -9.62
CA THR A 162 -29.57 -7.19 -10.80
C THR A 162 -30.84 -6.48 -10.37
N VAL A 163 -30.94 -5.19 -10.69
CA VAL A 163 -32.11 -4.35 -10.40
C VAL A 163 -32.77 -3.92 -11.72
N THR A 164 -34.10 -3.99 -11.76
CA THR A 164 -34.88 -3.61 -12.94
C THR A 164 -35.51 -2.24 -12.72
N VAL A 165 -35.22 -1.29 -13.61
CA VAL A 165 -35.69 0.09 -13.52
C VAL A 165 -36.57 0.42 -14.73
N ASN A 166 -37.78 0.90 -14.48
CA ASN A 166 -38.65 1.44 -15.54
C ASN A 166 -38.30 2.91 -15.78
N LEU A 167 -37.58 3.18 -16.87
CA LEU A 167 -37.18 4.53 -17.24
C LEU A 167 -38.26 5.17 -18.11
N ARG A 168 -38.62 6.41 -17.77
CA ARG A 168 -39.45 7.28 -18.60
C ARG A 168 -38.58 7.88 -19.70
N LYS A 169 -39.17 8.20 -20.85
CA LYS A 169 -38.49 9.02 -21.86
C LYS A 169 -38.09 10.36 -21.25
N GLY A 170 -36.84 10.77 -21.44
CA GLY A 170 -36.29 12.00 -20.86
C GLY A 170 -35.57 11.72 -19.54
N GLU A 171 -35.72 12.63 -18.58
CA GLU A 171 -34.98 12.63 -17.32
C GLU A 171 -35.55 11.63 -16.30
N ASN A 172 -34.68 10.85 -15.68
CA ASN A 172 -35.01 9.95 -14.58
C ASN A 172 -34.10 10.25 -13.39
N LYS A 173 -34.68 10.60 -12.25
CA LYS A 173 -33.96 10.94 -11.02
C LYS A 173 -33.52 9.67 -10.31
N PHE A 174 -32.23 9.52 -10.04
CA PHE A 174 -31.65 8.43 -9.24
C PHE A 174 -31.13 8.99 -7.92
N ILE A 175 -31.69 8.54 -6.80
CA ILE A 175 -31.20 8.83 -5.45
C ILE A 175 -30.68 7.52 -4.87
N ILE A 176 -29.44 7.54 -4.39
CA ILE A 176 -28.74 6.36 -3.87
C ILE A 176 -28.29 6.67 -2.45
N CYS A 177 -28.65 5.82 -1.49
CA CYS A 177 -28.04 5.81 -0.16
C CYS A 177 -27.09 4.62 -0.07
N LEU A 178 -25.80 4.89 0.13
CA LEU A 178 -24.80 3.89 0.49
C LEU A 178 -24.61 3.93 2.01
N ASP A 179 -24.59 2.79 2.68
CA ASP A 179 -24.30 2.71 4.10
C ASP A 179 -23.54 1.43 4.47
N ASP A 180 -22.74 1.44 5.54
CA ASP A 180 -21.97 0.27 6.01
C ASP A 180 -21.52 0.47 7.46
N LEU A 181 -21.22 -0.62 8.15
CA LEU A 181 -20.43 -0.58 9.37
C LEU A 181 -18.95 -0.63 8.99
N ALA A 182 -18.21 0.44 9.26
CA ALA A 182 -16.77 0.45 9.11
C ALA A 182 -16.08 -0.28 10.25
N GLU A 183 -15.17 -1.18 9.89
CA GLU A 183 -14.34 -1.95 10.81
C GLU A 183 -12.91 -1.94 10.29
N ARG A 184 -12.12 -0.95 10.74
CA ARG A 184 -10.74 -0.72 10.28
C ARG A 184 -10.70 -0.24 8.84
N ASP A 185 -10.05 -0.99 7.94
CA ASP A 185 -10.04 -0.73 6.51
C ASP A 185 -11.38 -1.16 5.90
N THR A 186 -12.10 -0.20 5.33
CA THR A 186 -13.46 -0.43 4.82
C THR A 186 -13.54 0.00 3.36
N ASP A 187 -13.79 -0.98 2.50
CA ASP A 187 -14.12 -0.80 1.09
C ASP A 187 -15.55 -0.25 1.00
N TYR A 188 -15.67 1.07 0.86
CA TYR A 188 -16.93 1.78 0.98
C TYR A 188 -17.30 2.44 -0.35
N TYR A 189 -18.01 1.68 -1.18
CA TYR A 189 -18.42 2.11 -2.51
C TYR A 189 -19.67 1.41 -3.02
N PHE A 190 -20.26 1.96 -4.08
CA PHE A 190 -21.21 1.25 -4.94
C PHE A 190 -20.86 1.41 -6.42
N ARG A 191 -21.32 0.45 -7.24
CA ARG A 191 -21.25 0.51 -8.71
C ARG A 191 -22.64 0.23 -9.27
N LEU A 192 -23.02 0.99 -10.29
CA LEU A 192 -24.24 0.78 -11.07
C LEU A 192 -23.85 0.66 -12.54
N LYS A 193 -23.99 -0.54 -13.10
CA LYS A 193 -23.67 -0.83 -14.50
C LYS A 193 -24.94 -1.14 -15.28
N ARG A 194 -25.18 -0.40 -16.36
CA ARG A 194 -26.28 -0.67 -17.29
C ARG A 194 -26.03 -1.99 -18.02
N MET A 195 -26.98 -2.91 -17.92
CA MET A 195 -27.00 -4.15 -18.70
C MET A 195 -27.69 -3.90 -20.04
N GLY A 196 -27.21 -4.58 -21.09
CA GLY A 196 -27.70 -4.37 -22.46
C GLY A 196 -27.24 -3.04 -23.05
N ASN A 197 -28.04 -2.49 -23.98
CA ASN A 197 -27.63 -1.40 -24.89
C ASN A 197 -28.54 -0.15 -24.83
N ALA A 198 -29.27 0.05 -23.73
CA ALA A 198 -30.10 1.26 -23.57
C ALA A 198 -29.25 2.53 -23.70
N SER A 199 -29.72 3.51 -24.49
CA SER A 199 -29.00 4.77 -24.73
C SER A 199 -29.28 5.73 -23.59
N LEU A 200 -28.30 5.88 -22.71
CA LEU A 200 -28.41 6.66 -21.48
C LEU A 200 -27.29 7.70 -21.40
N THR A 201 -27.64 8.89 -20.90
CA THR A 201 -26.69 9.98 -20.62
C THR A 201 -26.86 10.41 -19.17
N VAL A 202 -25.77 10.57 -18.44
CA VAL A 202 -25.78 11.13 -17.09
C VAL A 202 -25.86 12.64 -17.20
N LEU A 203 -26.84 13.25 -16.53
CA LEU A 203 -26.96 14.70 -16.39
C LEU A 203 -26.73 15.07 -14.93
N LEU A 204 -25.82 16.01 -14.69
CA LEU A 204 -25.60 16.59 -13.37
C LEU A 204 -26.05 18.06 -13.37
N PRO A 205 -27.05 18.44 -12.55
CA PRO A 205 -27.58 19.79 -12.54
C PRO A 205 -26.55 20.78 -11.96
N VAL A 206 -26.38 21.90 -12.64
CA VAL A 206 -25.49 23.00 -12.23
C VAL A 206 -26.19 24.34 -12.41
N ALA A 207 -25.69 25.37 -11.71
CA ALA A 207 -26.19 26.73 -11.86
C ALA A 207 -25.93 27.26 -13.29
N GLU A 208 -26.81 28.13 -13.81
CA GLU A 208 -26.71 28.68 -15.17
C GLU A 208 -25.35 29.38 -15.44
N LYS A 209 -24.75 29.97 -14.41
CA LYS A 209 -23.45 30.65 -14.47
C LYS A 209 -22.26 29.71 -14.73
N VAL A 210 -22.40 28.40 -14.51
CA VAL A 210 -21.30 27.44 -14.61
C VAL A 210 -20.94 27.23 -16.07
N ARG A 211 -19.67 27.43 -16.44
CA ARG A 211 -19.14 27.12 -17.78
C ARG A 211 -18.80 25.63 -17.87
N THR A 212 -19.74 24.84 -18.35
CA THR A 212 -19.66 23.37 -18.40
C THR A 212 -18.50 22.85 -19.26
N GLU A 213 -18.23 23.51 -20.39
CA GLU A 213 -17.05 23.20 -21.25
C GLU A 213 -15.74 23.34 -20.47
N LEU A 214 -15.60 24.42 -19.69
CA LEU A 214 -14.40 24.68 -18.88
C LEU A 214 -14.23 23.64 -17.76
N VAL A 215 -15.34 23.15 -17.18
CA VAL A 215 -15.30 22.06 -16.19
C VAL A 215 -14.76 20.78 -16.82
N LEU A 216 -15.27 20.39 -17.99
CA LEU A 216 -14.84 19.19 -18.71
C LEU A 216 -13.37 19.29 -19.17
N GLU A 217 -12.95 20.47 -19.64
CA GLU A 217 -11.54 20.73 -20.01
C GLU A 217 -10.61 20.64 -18.80
N SER A 218 -11.04 21.19 -17.65
CA SER A 218 -10.27 21.14 -16.40
C SER A 218 -10.19 19.73 -15.83
N GLU A 219 -11.28 18.96 -15.89
CA GLU A 219 -11.30 17.55 -15.50
C GLU A 219 -10.34 16.73 -16.38
N LYS A 220 -10.39 16.91 -17.69
CA LYS A 220 -9.45 16.26 -18.62
C LYS A 220 -8.00 16.67 -18.37
N MET A 221 -7.74 17.95 -18.08
CA MET A 221 -6.40 18.43 -17.74
C MET A 221 -5.88 17.76 -16.47
N LEU A 222 -6.71 17.71 -15.42
CA LEU A 222 -6.39 17.04 -14.16
C LEU A 222 -6.17 15.54 -14.36
N ASP A 223 -6.95 14.88 -15.22
CA ASP A 223 -6.75 13.46 -15.50
C ASP A 223 -5.38 13.17 -16.14
N ASN A 224 -4.76 14.16 -16.79
CA ASN A 224 -3.47 14.05 -17.47
C ASN A 224 -2.26 14.56 -16.67
N ILE A 225 -2.42 14.89 -15.38
CA ILE A 225 -1.28 15.40 -14.59
C ILE A 225 -0.26 14.30 -14.30
N CYS A 226 1.03 14.63 -14.35
CA CYS A 226 2.10 13.72 -13.95
C CYS A 226 3.34 14.47 -13.42
N PHE A 227 4.11 13.84 -12.55
CA PHE A 227 5.42 14.39 -12.14
C PHE A 227 6.50 14.08 -13.18
N GLU A 228 7.44 15.01 -13.35
CA GLU A 228 8.59 14.86 -14.27
C GLU A 228 9.61 13.82 -13.82
N LYS A 229 9.62 13.42 -12.55
CA LYS A 229 10.61 12.51 -11.97
C LYS A 229 9.96 11.54 -10.98
N GLU A 230 10.62 10.40 -10.74
CA GLU A 230 10.23 9.47 -9.67
C GLU A 230 10.66 9.94 -8.28
N ALA A 231 11.74 10.71 -8.20
CA ALA A 231 12.25 11.31 -6.98
C ALA A 231 12.76 12.73 -7.22
N TYR A 232 12.42 13.64 -6.30
CA TYR A 232 12.97 15.00 -6.27
C TYR A 232 14.00 15.09 -5.15
N ILE A 233 15.26 15.27 -5.52
CA ILE A 233 16.41 15.28 -4.59
C ILE A 233 16.88 16.72 -4.37
N SER A 234 16.42 17.36 -3.30
CA SER A 234 16.71 18.77 -2.98
C SER A 234 16.57 19.70 -4.19
N GLU A 235 15.40 19.70 -4.82
CA GLU A 235 15.10 20.46 -6.04
C GLU A 235 13.61 20.86 -6.15
N PRO A 236 13.24 21.81 -7.02
CA PRO A 236 11.85 22.17 -7.28
C PRO A 236 11.02 21.04 -7.87
N LEU A 237 9.83 20.82 -7.31
CA LEU A 237 8.84 19.89 -7.87
C LEU A 237 8.25 20.46 -9.14
N LYS A 238 8.05 19.61 -10.15
CA LYS A 238 7.49 20.00 -11.45
C LYS A 238 6.33 19.09 -11.82
N LEU A 239 5.14 19.69 -11.84
CA LEU A 239 3.92 19.03 -12.26
C LEU A 239 3.67 19.34 -13.74
N ARG A 240 3.65 18.31 -14.58
CA ARG A 240 3.18 18.45 -15.97
C ARG A 240 1.67 18.40 -16.00
N LEU A 241 1.11 19.23 -16.86
CA LEU A 241 -0.31 19.31 -17.10
C LEU A 241 -0.56 19.71 -18.56
N ASN A 242 -1.64 19.21 -19.14
CA ASN A 242 -2.02 19.54 -20.52
C ASN A 242 -3.00 20.72 -20.51
N ASN A 243 -2.52 21.91 -20.11
CA ASN A 243 -3.38 23.09 -19.95
C ASN A 243 -3.70 23.74 -21.28
N MET A 244 -4.98 23.79 -21.63
CA MET A 244 -5.48 24.50 -22.82
C MET A 244 -6.25 25.77 -22.47
N ASN A 245 -6.32 26.12 -21.17
CA ASN A 245 -7.09 27.26 -20.71
C ASN A 245 -6.40 28.57 -21.09
N LYS A 246 -7.20 29.51 -21.60
CA LYS A 246 -6.75 30.84 -22.03
C LYS A 246 -6.77 31.90 -20.92
N GLN A 247 -7.17 31.51 -19.72
CA GLN A 247 -7.29 32.39 -18.56
C GLN A 247 -6.50 31.79 -17.40
N PRO A 248 -5.95 32.62 -16.50
CA PRO A 248 -5.33 32.13 -15.28
C PRO A 248 -6.32 31.32 -14.44
N MET A 249 -5.82 30.29 -13.75
CA MET A 249 -6.61 29.45 -12.87
C MET A 249 -5.92 29.27 -11.51
N GLU A 250 -6.68 29.36 -10.43
CA GLU A 250 -6.18 29.01 -9.11
C GLU A 250 -6.09 27.49 -8.97
N VAL A 251 -4.95 27.01 -8.49
CA VAL A 251 -4.69 25.60 -8.22
C VAL A 251 -4.32 25.46 -6.76
N LYS A 252 -5.12 24.73 -6.01
CA LYS A 252 -4.83 24.38 -4.63
C LYS A 252 -4.24 22.99 -4.58
N VAL A 253 -3.13 22.82 -3.87
CA VAL A 253 -2.48 21.52 -3.69
C VAL A 253 -2.52 21.17 -2.22
N THR A 254 -3.15 20.03 -1.91
CA THR A 254 -3.14 19.41 -0.59
C THR A 254 -2.08 18.32 -0.57
N ILE A 255 -1.09 18.46 0.31
CA ILE A 255 0.07 17.56 0.43
C ILE A 255 -0.14 16.72 1.68
N THR A 256 -0.29 15.41 1.52
CA THR A 256 -0.54 14.45 2.61
C THR A 256 0.61 13.45 2.67
N PRO A 257 1.17 13.17 3.86
CA PRO A 257 2.16 12.11 4.02
C PRO A 257 1.63 10.77 3.48
N GLY A 258 2.48 10.00 2.80
CA GLY A 258 2.14 8.67 2.31
C GLY A 258 2.20 7.58 3.39
N GLU A 259 2.86 7.86 4.52
CA GLU A 259 2.93 6.95 5.65
C GLU A 259 1.63 6.97 6.45
N PHE A 260 1.00 5.80 6.57
CA PHE A 260 -0.29 5.66 7.25
C PHE A 260 -0.19 5.76 8.79
N ILE A 261 1.00 5.54 9.37
CA ILE A 261 1.21 5.33 10.81
C ILE A 261 2.33 6.27 11.34
N GLU A 262 2.28 7.54 10.95
CA GLU A 262 3.24 8.52 11.48
C GLU A 262 2.83 9.07 12.85
N LYS A 263 1.52 9.18 13.08
CA LYS A 263 0.95 9.84 14.25
C LYS A 263 -0.37 9.22 14.66
N MET A 264 -0.53 8.92 15.95
CA MET A 264 -1.75 8.30 16.47
C MET A 264 -2.91 9.29 16.63
N GLU A 265 -2.61 10.54 16.92
CA GLU A 265 -3.60 11.61 17.11
C GLU A 265 -3.30 12.82 16.24
N GLU A 266 -4.32 13.58 15.86
CA GLU A 266 -4.17 14.84 15.13
C GLU A 266 -3.29 14.76 13.85
N ASN A 267 -3.32 13.63 13.14
CA ASN A 267 -2.58 13.42 11.89
C ASN A 267 -2.87 14.49 10.83
N TRP A 268 -4.05 15.13 10.87
CA TRP A 268 -4.42 16.27 10.03
C TRP A 268 -3.46 17.46 10.16
N LYS A 269 -2.72 17.58 11.26
CA LYS A 269 -1.66 18.60 11.44
C LYS A 269 -0.46 18.40 10.50
N LEU A 270 -0.31 17.20 9.94
CA LEU A 270 0.75 16.90 8.97
C LEU A 270 0.36 17.31 7.54
N ILE A 271 -0.93 17.55 7.29
CA ILE A 271 -1.43 17.96 5.98
C ILE A 271 -1.03 19.40 5.72
N GLN A 272 -0.44 19.64 4.56
CA GLN A 272 -0.07 20.98 4.12
C GLN A 272 -0.90 21.43 2.94
N TYR A 273 -1.12 22.74 2.87
CA TYR A 273 -1.84 23.38 1.78
C TYR A 273 -0.92 24.39 1.10
N ARG A 274 -0.98 24.43 -0.22
CA ARG A 274 -0.29 25.42 -1.06
C ARG A 274 -1.25 25.89 -2.14
N ASN A 275 -1.22 27.17 -2.44
CA ASN A 275 -1.98 27.75 -3.54
C ASN A 275 -0.98 28.21 -4.61
N TYR A 276 -1.33 27.93 -5.85
CA TYR A 276 -0.58 28.29 -7.03
C TYR A 276 -1.52 28.96 -8.03
N GLU A 277 -0.94 29.76 -8.92
CA GLU A 277 -1.66 30.30 -10.06
C GLU A 277 -1.10 29.66 -11.33
N LEU A 278 -1.99 29.02 -12.09
CA LEU A 278 -1.68 28.44 -13.37
C LEU A 278 -1.92 29.48 -14.46
N GLN A 279 -0.86 29.86 -15.18
CA GLN A 279 -0.94 30.83 -16.26
C GLN A 279 -1.62 30.23 -17.52
N PRO A 280 -2.17 31.08 -18.40
CA PRO A 280 -2.74 30.62 -19.67
C PRO A 280 -1.77 29.70 -20.44
N GLU A 281 -2.28 28.56 -20.90
CA GLU A 281 -1.56 27.57 -21.71
C GLU A 281 -0.25 27.02 -21.08
N GLN A 282 -0.02 27.25 -19.78
CA GLN A 282 1.16 26.76 -19.06
C GLN A 282 1.15 25.23 -18.93
N GLN A 283 2.15 24.56 -19.50
CA GLN A 283 2.25 23.09 -19.53
C GLN A 283 2.95 22.47 -18.31
N VAL A 284 3.71 23.27 -17.56
CA VAL A 284 4.45 22.82 -16.37
C VAL A 284 4.24 23.82 -15.25
N LEU A 285 3.68 23.34 -14.14
CA LEU A 285 3.54 24.10 -12.90
C LEU A 285 4.69 23.72 -11.96
N THR A 286 5.58 24.68 -11.69
CA THR A 286 6.61 24.54 -10.66
C THR A 286 5.95 24.72 -9.30
N LEU A 287 6.01 23.68 -8.47
CA LEU A 287 5.52 23.71 -7.10
C LEU A 287 6.64 24.19 -6.16
N MET A 288 6.52 23.88 -4.87
CA MET A 288 7.54 24.15 -3.87
C MET A 288 8.87 23.41 -4.14
N HIS A 289 9.94 23.88 -3.52
CA HIS A 289 11.22 23.15 -3.42
C HIS A 289 11.07 21.96 -2.47
N SER A 290 11.62 20.79 -2.82
CA SER A 290 11.43 19.55 -2.03
C SER A 290 11.87 19.68 -0.57
N ASP A 291 12.86 20.53 -0.29
CA ASP A 291 13.39 20.78 1.06
C ASP A 291 12.55 21.73 1.93
N GLU A 292 11.50 22.35 1.38
CA GLU A 292 10.57 23.18 2.18
C GLU A 292 9.71 22.34 3.13
N ILE A 293 9.60 21.03 2.90
CA ILE A 293 8.98 20.08 3.81
C ILE A 293 9.92 18.92 4.12
N HIS A 294 9.57 18.13 5.14
CA HIS A 294 10.39 16.98 5.52
C HIS A 294 10.44 15.93 4.39
N PRO A 295 11.56 15.21 4.21
CA PRO A 295 11.67 14.15 3.20
C PRO A 295 10.68 13.01 3.48
N GLY A 296 10.24 12.32 2.43
CA GLY A 296 9.26 11.24 2.53
C GLY A 296 8.52 11.01 1.21
N TYR A 297 7.68 9.98 1.17
CA TYR A 297 6.70 9.81 0.11
C TYR A 297 5.44 10.63 0.43
N TYR A 298 4.91 11.39 -0.53
CA TYR A 298 3.74 12.23 -0.34
C TYR A 298 2.72 12.03 -1.46
N TYR A 299 1.44 12.11 -1.08
CA TYR A 299 0.34 12.27 -2.01
C TYR A 299 0.00 13.76 -2.17
N PHE A 300 -0.16 14.18 -3.41
CA PHE A 300 -0.53 15.52 -3.83
C PHE A 300 -1.94 15.45 -4.43
N THR A 301 -2.91 16.05 -3.74
CA THR A 301 -4.26 16.24 -4.29
C THR A 301 -4.33 17.62 -4.90
N VAL A 302 -4.34 17.67 -6.24
CA VAL A 302 -4.44 18.88 -7.04
C VAL A 302 -5.92 19.21 -7.21
N GLU A 303 -6.31 20.37 -6.71
CA GLU A 303 -7.69 20.86 -6.65
C GLU A 303 -7.86 22.11 -7.50
N MET A 304 -8.93 22.14 -8.29
CA MET A 304 -9.32 23.30 -9.10
C MET A 304 -10.80 23.61 -8.87
N ASN A 305 -11.11 24.89 -8.69
CA ASN A 305 -12.49 25.38 -8.57
C ASN A 305 -12.89 26.10 -9.86
N VAL A 306 -13.88 25.56 -10.56
CA VAL A 306 -14.42 26.12 -11.81
C VAL A 306 -15.87 26.51 -11.57
N ASP A 307 -16.12 27.82 -11.41
CA ASP A 307 -17.44 28.41 -11.20
C ASP A 307 -18.25 27.79 -10.03
N GLY A 308 -17.56 27.23 -9.02
CA GLY A 308 -18.16 26.54 -7.86
C GLY A 308 -18.07 25.01 -7.91
N ILE A 309 -17.63 24.43 -9.04
CA ILE A 309 -17.36 22.99 -9.15
C ILE A 309 -15.92 22.72 -8.72
N VAL A 310 -15.74 21.86 -7.71
CA VAL A 310 -14.42 21.49 -7.19
C VAL A 310 -14.01 20.14 -7.77
N LEU A 311 -12.94 20.13 -8.56
CA LEU A 311 -12.34 18.93 -9.15
C LEU A 311 -11.04 18.60 -8.39
N LYS A 312 -10.78 17.31 -8.12
CA LYS A 312 -9.63 16.87 -7.32
C LYS A 312 -8.97 15.63 -7.90
N ARG A 313 -7.67 15.72 -8.23
CA ARG A 313 -6.87 14.55 -8.67
C ARG A 313 -5.71 14.29 -7.73
N LYS A 314 -5.61 13.04 -7.24
CA LYS A 314 -4.50 12.57 -6.39
C LYS A 314 -3.40 11.94 -7.25
N ILE A 315 -2.16 12.32 -6.98
CA ILE A 315 -0.93 11.69 -7.50
C ILE A 315 0.12 11.61 -6.39
N GLY A 316 1.21 10.85 -6.58
CA GLY A 316 2.23 10.65 -5.54
C GLY A 316 3.66 10.67 -6.09
N THR A 317 4.59 11.19 -5.29
CA THR A 317 6.04 11.14 -5.56
C THR A 317 6.82 11.19 -4.25
N GLN A 318 8.12 10.94 -4.32
CA GLN A 318 9.00 10.96 -3.16
C GLN A 318 9.93 12.18 -3.15
N LEU A 319 10.12 12.72 -1.95
CA LEU A 319 11.00 13.84 -1.67
C LEU A 319 12.20 13.33 -0.89
N VAL A 320 13.40 13.68 -1.36
CA VAL A 320 14.66 13.21 -0.79
C VAL A 320 15.54 14.41 -0.49
N ARG A 321 16.14 14.44 0.69
CA ARG A 321 17.16 15.45 1.01
C ARG A 321 18.50 14.96 0.50
N LYS A 322 19.19 15.77 -0.30
CA LYS A 322 20.55 15.49 -0.78
C LYS A 322 21.51 15.24 0.38
N ASP A 323 21.32 15.97 1.49
CA ASP A 323 22.07 15.79 2.72
C ASP A 323 22.08 14.31 3.16
N PHE A 324 20.94 13.62 3.16
CA PHE A 324 20.85 12.21 3.62
C PHE A 324 21.64 11.23 2.75
N LEU A 325 21.94 11.59 1.50
CA LEU A 325 22.71 10.76 0.59
C LEU A 325 24.23 10.89 0.81
N SER A 326 24.67 11.96 1.47
CA SER A 326 26.10 12.32 1.61
C SER A 326 26.78 11.76 2.86
N TYR A 327 26.02 11.31 3.86
CA TYR A 327 26.57 10.83 5.14
C TYR A 327 26.83 9.33 5.10
N GLN A 328 28.06 8.93 5.42
CA GLN A 328 28.50 7.54 5.51
C GLN A 328 29.49 7.36 6.67
N GLU A 329 29.01 7.56 7.90
CA GLU A 329 29.80 7.37 9.12
C GLU A 329 30.27 5.92 9.23
N GLU A 330 31.59 5.70 9.37
CA GLU A 330 32.16 4.35 9.41
C GLU A 330 31.79 3.59 10.71
N LYS A 331 31.70 4.31 11.83
CA LYS A 331 31.43 3.72 13.14
C LYS A 331 29.93 3.59 13.38
N LEU A 332 29.50 2.44 13.91
CA LEU A 332 28.11 2.18 14.26
C LEU A 332 27.54 3.24 15.22
N GLU A 333 28.29 3.59 16.27
CA GLU A 333 27.86 4.60 17.25
C GLU A 333 27.59 5.98 16.63
N ASP A 334 28.40 6.38 15.65
CA ASP A 334 28.21 7.65 14.94
C ASP A 334 26.97 7.59 14.04
N ARG A 335 26.73 6.46 13.37
CA ARG A 335 25.49 6.22 12.60
C ARG A 335 24.24 6.23 13.49
N LYS A 336 24.27 5.56 14.65
CA LYS A 336 23.18 5.57 15.63
C LYS A 336 22.91 6.98 16.13
N ARG A 337 23.95 7.73 16.53
CA ARG A 337 23.82 9.13 16.93
C ARG A 337 23.22 9.98 15.81
N ARG A 338 23.71 9.85 14.58
CA ARG A 338 23.20 10.57 13.41
C ARG A 338 21.73 10.26 13.14
N ALA A 339 21.33 9.00 13.26
CA ALA A 339 19.95 8.57 13.11
C ALA A 339 19.05 9.26 14.16
N LEU A 340 19.46 9.29 15.43
CA LEU A 340 18.71 9.97 16.51
C LEU A 340 18.60 11.49 16.28
N GLU A 341 19.69 12.15 15.88
CA GLU A 341 19.68 13.57 15.51
C GLU A 341 18.71 13.85 14.35
N THR A 342 18.70 12.96 13.35
CA THR A 342 17.80 13.05 12.20
C THR A 342 16.34 12.92 12.62
N VAL A 343 16.03 12.01 13.55
CA VAL A 343 14.67 11.88 14.12
C VAL A 343 14.27 13.16 14.86
N ILE A 344 15.15 13.75 15.65
CA ILE A 344 14.86 15.01 16.37
C ILE A 344 14.59 16.15 15.38
N GLN A 345 15.39 16.26 14.32
CA GLN A 345 15.32 17.38 13.38
C GLN A 345 14.17 17.24 12.36
N PHE A 346 13.96 16.05 11.81
CA PHE A 346 13.06 15.82 10.67
C PHE A 346 11.91 14.85 10.96
N GLY A 347 11.95 14.16 12.10
CA GLY A 347 10.86 13.28 12.53
C GLY A 347 9.64 14.07 12.99
N VAL A 348 8.48 13.46 12.77
CA VAL A 348 7.21 13.98 13.33
C VAL A 348 7.22 13.89 14.85
N ASN A 349 6.42 14.72 15.49
CA ASN A 349 6.25 14.68 16.94
C ASN A 349 5.41 13.45 17.34
N ASN A 350 6.08 12.30 17.45
CA ASN A 350 5.54 11.02 17.90
C ASN A 350 6.50 10.36 18.92
N VAL A 351 6.13 9.18 19.42
CA VAL A 351 6.89 8.47 20.46
C VAL A 351 8.34 8.16 20.08
N TYR A 352 8.64 8.00 18.78
CA TYR A 352 10.00 7.75 18.31
C TYR A 352 10.89 8.97 18.49
N LYS A 353 10.35 10.17 18.26
CA LYS A 353 11.04 11.43 18.55
C LYS A 353 11.22 11.64 20.04
N SER A 354 10.22 11.30 20.86
CA SER A 354 10.38 11.31 22.32
C SER A 354 11.51 10.40 22.78
N ALA A 355 11.60 9.17 22.24
CA ALA A 355 12.67 8.24 22.57
C ALA A 355 14.06 8.80 22.21
N ALA A 356 14.19 9.44 21.04
CA ALA A 356 15.44 10.07 20.62
C ALA A 356 15.82 11.27 21.51
N LEU A 357 14.85 12.10 21.90
CA LEU A 357 15.04 13.22 22.83
C LEU A 357 15.55 12.73 24.20
N PHE A 358 14.92 11.69 24.76
CA PHE A 358 15.38 11.10 26.02
C PHE A 358 16.79 10.50 25.90
N LYS A 359 17.05 9.70 24.85
CA LYS A 359 18.36 9.06 24.63
C LYS A 359 19.50 10.07 24.50
N LEU A 360 19.25 11.24 23.90
CA LEU A 360 20.24 12.30 23.72
C LEU A 360 20.24 13.35 24.83
N GLY A 361 19.40 13.21 25.86
CA GLY A 361 19.36 14.13 27.00
C GLY A 361 18.81 15.52 26.65
N ARG A 362 17.84 15.62 25.74
CA ARG A 362 17.32 16.88 25.19
C ARG A 362 15.82 17.03 25.43
N ASP A 363 15.41 18.25 25.74
CA ASP A 363 14.01 18.71 25.84
C ASP A 363 13.00 17.65 26.36
N PHE A 364 13.22 17.19 27.59
CA PHE A 364 12.35 16.18 28.21
C PHE A 364 10.90 16.67 28.32
N LYS A 365 10.68 17.97 28.49
CA LYS A 365 9.32 18.54 28.53
C LYS A 365 8.56 18.31 27.23
N LEU A 366 9.20 18.55 26.08
CA LEU A 366 8.62 18.23 24.78
C LEU A 366 8.42 16.71 24.62
N ALA A 367 9.41 15.91 25.00
CA ALA A 367 9.32 14.46 24.89
C ALA A 367 8.12 13.88 25.67
N GLU A 368 7.88 14.35 26.90
CA GLU A 368 6.72 13.95 27.70
C GLU A 368 5.39 14.42 27.09
N ALA A 369 5.33 15.67 26.62
CA ALA A 369 4.12 16.22 26.01
C ALA A 369 3.67 15.41 24.78
N ILE A 370 4.64 14.98 23.95
CA ILE A 370 4.37 14.12 22.80
C ILE A 370 3.82 12.76 23.23
N ILE A 371 4.38 12.14 24.27
CA ILE A 371 3.90 10.82 24.75
C ILE A 371 2.47 10.93 25.29
N LEU A 372 2.17 11.98 26.06
CA LEU A 372 0.81 12.21 26.59
C LEU A 372 -0.24 12.36 25.47
N GLU A 373 0.12 13.01 24.36
CA GLU A 373 -0.75 13.14 23.19
C GLU A 373 -0.98 11.77 22.50
N GLU A 374 0.09 11.00 22.28
CA GLU A 374 0.01 9.71 21.61
C GLU A 374 -0.68 8.62 22.46
N LEU A 375 -0.61 8.72 23.80
CA LEU A 375 -1.33 7.83 24.73
C LEU A 375 -2.84 7.84 24.53
N ALA A 376 -3.42 8.94 24.04
CA ALA A 376 -4.84 8.98 23.75
C ALA A 376 -5.24 7.98 22.64
N GLY A 377 -4.38 7.77 21.65
CA GLY A 377 -4.58 6.74 20.61
C GLY A 377 -4.49 5.32 21.16
N VAL A 378 -3.53 5.07 22.07
CA VAL A 378 -3.39 3.79 22.77
C VAL A 378 -4.63 3.47 23.61
N ARG A 379 -5.14 4.45 24.36
CA ARG A 379 -6.37 4.30 25.17
C ARG A 379 -7.61 4.01 24.34
N LYS A 380 -7.70 4.62 23.16
CA LYS A 380 -8.76 4.37 22.18
C LYS A 380 -8.58 3.07 21.40
N ARG A 381 -7.47 2.35 21.60
CA ARG A 381 -7.16 1.08 20.93
C ARG A 381 -7.23 1.23 19.41
N LYS A 382 -6.66 2.32 18.90
CA LYS A 382 -6.55 2.55 17.45
C LYS A 382 -5.68 1.44 16.85
N ASP A 383 -6.07 0.88 15.72
CA ASP A 383 -5.21 -0.08 15.01
C ASP A 383 -3.80 0.48 14.80
N CYS A 384 -2.79 -0.37 14.96
CA CYS A 384 -1.37 -0.03 14.99
C CYS A 384 -0.88 0.78 16.21
N CYS A 385 -1.70 0.93 17.27
CA CYS A 385 -1.22 1.58 18.51
C CYS A 385 -0.12 0.77 19.22
N ASP A 386 -0.03 -0.53 18.99
CA ASP A 386 1.02 -1.42 19.46
C ASP A 386 2.42 -0.99 18.95
N PHE A 387 2.49 -0.39 17.76
CA PHE A 387 3.75 0.10 17.17
C PHE A 387 4.32 1.30 17.93
N HIS A 388 3.44 2.05 18.61
CA HIS A 388 3.81 3.19 19.45
C HIS A 388 3.95 2.76 20.91
N PHE A 389 3.05 1.91 21.39
CA PHE A 389 2.99 1.52 22.78
C PHE A 389 4.25 0.76 23.22
N VAL A 390 4.81 -0.10 22.36
CA VAL A 390 6.07 -0.79 22.65
C VAL A 390 7.22 0.17 22.98
N ILE A 391 7.30 1.32 22.29
CA ILE A 391 8.31 2.36 22.55
C ILE A 391 7.99 3.19 23.79
N ILE A 392 6.70 3.39 24.11
CA ILE A 392 6.31 4.02 25.38
C ILE A 392 6.77 3.14 26.56
N LEU A 393 6.61 1.81 26.46
CA LEU A 393 7.09 0.87 27.48
C LEU A 393 8.61 0.89 27.60
N TYR A 394 9.34 0.96 26.47
CA TYR A 394 10.78 1.18 26.45
C TYR A 394 11.16 2.45 27.22
N ILE A 395 10.52 3.58 26.91
CA ILE A 395 10.81 4.87 27.56
C ILE A 395 10.52 4.79 29.06
N TYR A 396 9.36 4.23 29.44
CA TYR A 396 8.96 4.05 30.84
C TYR A 396 10.03 3.31 31.63
N ARG A 397 10.57 2.21 31.09
CA ARG A 397 11.59 1.41 31.77
C ARG A 397 12.97 2.05 31.76
N THR A 398 13.45 2.47 30.59
CA THR A 398 14.83 2.93 30.40
C THR A 398 15.08 4.31 31.00
N PHE A 399 14.08 5.20 30.95
CA PHE A 399 14.21 6.59 31.41
C PHE A 399 13.39 6.87 32.67
N HIS A 400 12.94 5.84 33.38
CA HIS A 400 12.06 5.93 34.55
C HIS A 400 12.42 7.07 35.53
N GLU A 401 13.69 7.19 35.89
CA GLU A 401 14.17 8.15 36.89
C GLU A 401 14.02 9.62 36.48
N VAL A 402 13.95 9.91 35.18
CA VAL A 402 13.81 11.28 34.66
C VAL A 402 12.38 11.63 34.23
N LEU A 403 11.46 10.66 34.22
CA LEU A 403 10.05 10.91 33.89
C LEU A 403 9.33 11.59 35.05
N SER A 404 8.44 12.53 34.73
CA SER A 404 7.53 13.13 35.70
C SER A 404 6.56 12.09 36.27
N ASP A 405 6.15 12.28 37.53
CA ASP A 405 5.19 11.40 38.20
C ASP A 405 3.86 11.34 37.44
N LYS A 406 3.47 12.47 36.83
CA LYS A 406 2.28 12.53 35.96
C LYS A 406 2.42 11.56 34.79
N LEU A 407 3.52 11.62 34.04
CA LEU A 407 3.68 10.76 32.88
C LEU A 407 3.74 9.29 33.27
N LYS A 408 4.41 8.95 34.38
CA LYS A 408 4.44 7.58 34.92
C LYS A 408 3.03 7.06 35.18
N GLN A 409 2.22 7.82 35.90
CA GLN A 409 0.83 7.46 36.21
C GLN A 409 -0.01 7.26 34.95
N GLU A 410 0.11 8.16 33.97
CA GLU A 410 -0.66 8.09 32.72
C GLU A 410 -0.27 6.87 31.87
N ILE A 411 1.01 6.49 31.86
CA ILE A 411 1.50 5.29 31.19
C ILE A 411 1.01 4.04 31.93
N GLU A 412 1.13 3.99 33.26
CA GLU A 412 0.67 2.87 34.08
C GLU A 412 -0.84 2.64 33.93
N GLU A 413 -1.65 3.71 33.94
CA GLU A 413 -3.08 3.63 33.68
C GLU A 413 -3.37 3.06 32.29
N ALA A 414 -2.59 3.44 31.27
CA ALA A 414 -2.72 2.87 29.93
C ALA A 414 -2.39 1.37 29.95
N MET A 415 -1.32 0.93 30.63
CA MET A 415 -0.97 -0.49 30.77
C MET A 415 -2.10 -1.29 31.41
N LEU A 416 -2.68 -0.80 32.50
CA LEU A 416 -3.70 -1.54 33.26
C LEU A 416 -5.02 -1.73 32.51
N ASN A 417 -5.37 -0.81 31.59
CA ASN A 417 -6.65 -0.81 30.87
C ASN A 417 -6.56 -1.27 29.41
N PHE A 418 -5.36 -1.53 28.90
CA PHE A 418 -5.16 -1.94 27.52
C PHE A 418 -5.68 -3.35 27.26
N ARG A 419 -6.07 -3.62 26.00
CA ARG A 419 -6.43 -4.96 25.53
C ARG A 419 -5.22 -5.56 24.85
N TYR A 420 -4.59 -6.55 25.47
CA TYR A 420 -3.33 -7.07 24.97
C TYR A 420 -3.49 -8.16 23.92
N TRP A 421 -4.59 -8.92 23.94
CA TRP A 421 -4.77 -10.02 23.00
C TRP A 421 -6.23 -10.31 22.67
N ILE A 422 -6.44 -11.10 21.61
CA ILE A 422 -7.77 -11.47 21.10
C ILE A 422 -8.62 -12.26 22.10
N ASP A 423 -7.96 -12.96 23.03
CA ASP A 423 -8.59 -13.76 24.07
C ASP A 423 -9.14 -12.90 25.23
N GLU A 424 -8.94 -11.57 25.17
CA GLU A 424 -9.51 -10.61 26.11
C GLU A 424 -10.76 -9.91 25.53
N PRO A 425 -11.73 -9.51 26.37
CA PRO A 425 -12.93 -8.80 25.92
C PRO A 425 -12.62 -7.47 25.24
N GLY A 426 -13.26 -7.21 24.10
CA GLY A 426 -13.22 -5.90 23.44
C GLY A 426 -14.29 -5.72 22.38
N ASP A 427 -14.56 -4.46 22.05
CA ASP A 427 -15.43 -3.97 20.98
C ASP A 427 -14.66 -3.07 19.99
N ASP A 428 -13.32 -3.11 20.07
CA ASP A 428 -12.40 -2.43 19.15
C ASP A 428 -12.23 -3.16 17.81
N VAL A 429 -11.54 -2.50 16.88
CA VAL A 429 -11.26 -3.00 15.50
C VAL A 429 -9.76 -3.23 15.27
N MET A 430 -8.99 -3.44 16.34
CA MET A 430 -7.56 -3.72 16.25
C MET A 430 -7.29 -5.02 15.48
N TRP A 431 -6.21 -5.02 14.69
CA TRP A 431 -5.79 -6.17 13.93
C TRP A 431 -4.77 -7.02 14.70
N PHE A 432 -5.19 -8.18 15.19
CA PHE A 432 -4.34 -9.08 15.96
C PHE A 432 -3.78 -10.27 15.16
N PHE A 433 -4.19 -10.44 13.90
CA PHE A 433 -4.05 -11.72 13.20
C PHE A 433 -2.80 -11.81 12.30
N SER A 434 -2.04 -10.73 12.11
CA SER A 434 -0.74 -10.79 11.44
C SER A 434 0.41 -11.03 12.41
N GLU A 435 1.48 -11.62 11.90
CA GLU A 435 2.73 -11.89 12.62
C GLU A 435 3.28 -10.65 13.35
N ASN A 436 3.41 -9.52 12.67
CA ASN A 436 3.97 -8.26 13.20
C ASN A 436 3.17 -7.70 14.39
N HIS A 437 1.85 -7.65 14.26
CA HIS A 437 0.97 -7.20 15.34
C HIS A 437 1.00 -8.19 16.50
N ALA A 438 0.94 -9.49 16.23
CA ALA A 438 1.03 -10.53 17.26
C ALA A 438 2.28 -10.34 18.12
N LEU A 439 3.45 -10.23 17.48
CA LEU A 439 4.72 -9.94 18.15
C LEU A 439 4.60 -8.74 19.09
N LEU A 440 4.15 -7.59 18.56
CA LEU A 440 4.14 -6.33 19.31
C LEU A 440 3.14 -6.35 20.48
N PHE A 441 1.97 -6.94 20.28
CA PHE A 441 1.00 -7.18 21.35
C PHE A 441 1.56 -8.08 22.45
N HIS A 442 2.23 -9.19 22.09
CA HIS A 442 2.84 -10.12 23.04
C HIS A 442 3.97 -9.47 23.84
N ILE A 443 4.84 -8.70 23.18
CA ILE A 443 5.89 -7.92 23.84
C ILE A 443 5.26 -6.93 24.82
N CYS A 444 4.26 -6.17 24.38
CA CYS A 444 3.58 -5.21 25.26
C CYS A 444 2.96 -5.89 26.48
N GLN A 445 2.35 -7.07 26.31
CA GLN A 445 1.75 -7.84 27.39
C GLN A 445 2.79 -8.32 28.40
N TYR A 446 3.87 -8.93 27.90
CA TYR A 446 4.97 -9.41 28.73
C TYR A 446 5.60 -8.27 29.55
N LEU A 447 5.94 -7.15 28.89
CA LEU A 447 6.59 -6.02 29.54
C LEU A 447 5.69 -5.33 30.57
N ALA A 448 4.42 -5.08 30.23
CA ALA A 448 3.49 -4.41 31.15
C ALA A 448 3.23 -5.26 32.41
N GLY A 449 3.00 -6.57 32.24
CA GLY A 449 2.84 -7.49 33.36
C GLY A 449 4.07 -7.52 34.28
N LYS A 450 5.28 -7.52 33.68
CA LYS A 450 6.55 -7.51 34.39
C LYS A 450 6.81 -6.21 35.16
N TYR A 451 6.38 -5.07 34.62
CA TYR A 451 6.58 -3.76 35.26
C TYR A 451 5.60 -3.54 36.43
N LEU A 452 4.40 -4.12 36.35
CA LEU A 452 3.34 -3.94 37.33
C LEU A 452 2.83 -5.29 37.90
N PRO A 453 3.71 -6.14 38.48
CA PRO A 453 3.41 -7.56 38.75
C PRO A 453 2.26 -7.80 39.73
N GLU A 454 2.04 -6.88 40.67
CA GLU A 454 1.00 -6.98 41.69
C GLU A 454 -0.23 -6.11 41.41
N GLN A 455 -0.24 -5.36 40.30
CA GLN A 455 -1.39 -4.53 39.92
C GLN A 455 -2.45 -5.36 39.18
N PHE A 456 -3.70 -4.87 39.21
CA PHE A 456 -4.83 -5.52 38.56
C PHE A 456 -5.09 -4.94 37.17
N PHE A 457 -4.97 -5.77 36.14
CA PHE A 457 -5.25 -5.43 34.75
C PHE A 457 -6.74 -5.58 34.49
N THR A 458 -7.42 -4.45 34.27
CA THR A 458 -8.88 -4.36 34.29
C THR A 458 -9.53 -5.03 33.08
N ASN A 459 -8.86 -5.02 31.92
CA ASN A 459 -9.42 -5.60 30.70
C ASN A 459 -9.44 -7.15 30.74
N SER A 460 -8.36 -7.76 31.23
CA SER A 460 -8.21 -9.22 31.33
C SER A 460 -8.69 -9.79 32.67
N SER A 461 -8.91 -8.94 33.67
CA SER A 461 -9.22 -9.32 35.06
C SER A 461 -8.15 -10.22 35.69
N ARG A 462 -6.87 -9.91 35.43
CA ARG A 462 -5.69 -10.68 35.88
C ARG A 462 -4.73 -9.80 36.68
N LEU A 463 -3.92 -10.40 37.55
CA LEU A 463 -2.77 -9.72 38.15
C LEU A 463 -1.62 -9.62 37.14
N GLY A 464 -0.75 -8.61 37.28
CA GLY A 464 0.38 -8.39 36.39
C GLY A 464 1.28 -9.61 36.17
N LYS A 465 1.55 -10.40 37.21
CA LYS A 465 2.30 -11.67 37.09
C LYS A 465 1.65 -12.72 36.18
N GLU A 466 0.33 -12.73 36.11
CA GLU A 466 -0.42 -13.64 35.21
C GLU A 466 -0.41 -13.09 33.78
N VAL A 467 -0.45 -11.76 33.63
CA VAL A 467 -0.30 -11.07 32.34
C VAL A 467 1.10 -11.28 31.77
N GLU A 468 2.14 -11.15 32.59
CA GLU A 468 3.54 -11.44 32.22
C GLU A 468 3.69 -12.87 31.72
N LYS A 469 3.20 -13.84 32.52
CA LYS A 469 3.26 -15.25 32.17
C LYS A 469 2.57 -15.54 30.83
N ARG A 470 1.37 -14.97 30.61
CA ARG A 470 0.64 -15.15 29.35
C ARG A 470 1.41 -14.55 28.17
N GLY A 471 1.96 -13.35 28.32
CA GLY A 471 2.79 -12.73 27.29
C GLY A 471 4.03 -13.57 26.95
N ALA A 472 4.68 -14.15 27.96
CA ALA A 472 5.84 -15.03 27.75
C ALA A 472 5.48 -16.34 27.01
N GLU A 473 4.34 -16.95 27.33
CA GLU A 473 3.82 -18.12 26.60
C GLU A 473 3.60 -17.79 25.11
N LEU A 474 2.92 -16.67 24.83
CA LEU A 474 2.65 -16.22 23.46
C LEU A 474 3.93 -15.86 22.69
N LEU A 475 4.89 -15.19 23.35
CA LEU A 475 6.20 -14.90 22.73
C LEU A 475 6.97 -16.17 22.41
N THR A 476 6.89 -17.19 23.27
CA THR A 476 7.56 -18.46 23.02
C THR A 476 6.99 -19.13 21.78
N GLU A 477 5.66 -19.23 21.67
CA GLU A 477 4.98 -19.76 20.48
C GLU A 477 5.32 -18.95 19.22
N TRP A 478 5.34 -17.62 19.33
CA TRP A 478 5.68 -16.74 18.20
C TRP A 478 7.11 -16.97 17.69
N PHE A 479 8.10 -17.03 18.59
CA PHE A 479 9.50 -17.27 18.20
C PHE A 479 9.71 -18.65 17.60
N GLU A 480 9.02 -19.68 18.11
CA GLU A 480 9.07 -21.03 17.55
C GLU A 480 8.61 -21.05 16.09
N GLU A 481 7.48 -20.40 15.77
CA GLU A 481 7.00 -20.30 14.40
C GLU A 481 7.88 -19.38 13.55
N PHE A 482 8.37 -18.25 14.09
CA PHE A 482 9.29 -17.35 13.38
C PHE A 482 10.59 -18.06 12.97
N PHE A 483 11.21 -18.87 13.84
CA PHE A 483 12.45 -19.57 13.46
C PHE A 483 12.20 -20.69 12.45
N LYS A 484 10.99 -21.25 12.44
CA LYS A 484 10.59 -22.29 11.50
C LYS A 484 10.22 -21.73 10.12
N GLU A 485 9.49 -20.62 10.09
CA GLU A 485 8.82 -20.10 8.89
C GLU A 485 9.44 -18.78 8.41
N PHE A 486 10.12 -18.04 9.30
CA PHE A 486 10.56 -16.67 9.10
C PHE A 486 9.41 -15.72 8.73
N ILE A 487 9.73 -14.50 8.30
CA ILE A 487 8.74 -13.46 8.04
C ILE A 487 7.76 -13.93 6.96
N THR A 488 6.48 -13.93 7.35
CA THR A 488 5.37 -14.45 6.55
C THR A 488 5.04 -13.58 5.36
N GLU A 489 4.98 -12.28 5.55
CA GLU A 489 4.85 -11.28 4.50
C GLU A 489 6.23 -11.03 3.88
N TRP A 490 6.74 -12.02 3.15
CA TRP A 490 8.17 -12.13 2.77
C TRP A 490 8.77 -10.83 2.24
N ASN A 491 10.00 -10.56 2.66
CA ASN A 491 10.82 -9.41 2.26
C ASN A 491 10.14 -8.02 2.38
N SER A 492 8.95 -7.89 2.99
CA SER A 492 8.14 -6.68 2.87
C SER A 492 8.87 -5.46 3.40
N ASN A 493 9.09 -4.48 2.51
CA ASN A 493 9.64 -3.17 2.86
C ASN A 493 8.74 -2.39 3.85
N ALA A 494 7.47 -2.76 3.98
CA ALA A 494 6.53 -2.18 4.93
C ALA A 494 6.61 -2.86 6.31
N TYR A 495 6.68 -4.19 6.37
CA TYR A 495 6.52 -4.95 7.61
C TYR A 495 7.81 -5.39 8.29
N ILE A 496 8.92 -5.59 7.56
CA ILE A 496 10.23 -5.82 8.20
C ILE A 496 10.58 -4.70 9.20
N PRO A 497 10.40 -3.40 8.86
CA PRO A 497 10.56 -2.31 9.82
C PRO A 497 9.73 -2.48 11.12
N VAL A 498 8.53 -3.04 11.02
CA VAL A 498 7.61 -3.25 12.14
C VAL A 498 8.07 -4.44 13.00
N ASP A 499 8.55 -5.52 12.39
CA ASP A 499 9.11 -6.64 13.15
C ASP A 499 10.39 -6.22 13.88
N VAL A 500 11.26 -5.46 13.21
CA VAL A 500 12.52 -4.98 13.80
C VAL A 500 12.28 -4.09 15.01
N ILE A 501 11.29 -3.18 15.00
CA ILE A 501 11.01 -2.35 16.18
C ILE A 501 10.59 -3.21 17.39
N GLY A 502 9.80 -4.25 17.18
CA GLY A 502 9.42 -5.19 18.24
C GLY A 502 10.63 -5.96 18.76
N ILE A 503 11.30 -6.70 17.88
CA ILE A 503 12.41 -7.60 18.24
C ILE A 503 13.56 -6.81 18.89
N ALA A 504 13.97 -5.67 18.32
CA ALA A 504 15.05 -4.86 18.88
C ALA A 504 14.64 -4.22 20.22
N THR A 505 13.37 -3.84 20.41
CA THR A 505 12.92 -3.34 21.72
C THR A 505 12.98 -4.44 22.78
N LEU A 506 12.58 -5.67 22.45
CA LEU A 506 12.68 -6.82 23.35
C LEU A 506 14.15 -7.11 23.72
N TYR A 507 15.04 -7.12 22.72
CA TYR A 507 16.49 -7.25 22.92
C TYR A 507 17.03 -6.21 23.91
N ASN A 508 16.68 -4.94 23.70
CA ASN A 508 17.17 -3.84 24.55
C ASN A 508 16.64 -3.84 26.00
N LEU A 509 15.52 -4.51 26.26
CA LEU A 509 14.84 -4.50 27.57
C LEU A 509 14.99 -5.82 28.33
N THR A 510 15.72 -6.78 27.78
CA THR A 510 15.98 -8.08 28.40
C THR A 510 17.47 -8.24 28.64
N GLU A 511 17.82 -8.83 29.79
CA GLU A 511 19.22 -9.12 30.15
C GLU A 511 19.78 -10.27 29.29
N PRO A 512 21.11 -10.37 29.08
CA PRO A 512 21.72 -11.42 28.27
C PRO A 512 21.35 -12.86 28.67
N GLU A 513 21.09 -13.12 29.95
CA GLU A 513 20.69 -14.43 30.47
C GLU A 513 19.22 -14.77 30.18
N ASN A 514 18.41 -13.79 29.79
CA ASN A 514 17.01 -14.00 29.44
C ASN A 514 16.90 -14.70 28.07
N GLU A 515 16.07 -15.74 27.97
CA GLU A 515 15.91 -16.47 26.72
C GLU A 515 15.42 -15.57 25.56
N PHE A 516 14.57 -14.57 25.85
CA PHE A 516 14.06 -13.67 24.83
C PHE A 516 15.12 -12.72 24.32
N HIS A 517 16.16 -12.39 25.10
CA HIS A 517 17.31 -11.63 24.62
C HIS A 517 18.05 -12.40 23.53
N SER A 518 18.36 -13.67 23.80
CA SER A 518 19.06 -14.54 22.85
C SER A 518 18.22 -14.84 21.60
N LYS A 519 16.91 -15.08 21.77
CA LYS A 519 15.96 -15.27 20.66
C LYS A 519 15.84 -14.00 19.81
N ALA A 520 15.70 -12.84 20.44
CA ALA A 520 15.61 -11.56 19.72
C ALA A 520 16.88 -11.26 18.93
N LYS A 521 18.07 -11.49 19.52
CA LYS A 521 19.34 -11.33 18.80
C LYS A 521 19.38 -12.24 17.57
N THR A 522 19.04 -13.52 17.73
CA THR A 522 19.02 -14.49 16.64
C THR A 522 18.05 -14.07 15.52
N ALA A 523 16.87 -13.59 15.89
CA ALA A 523 15.89 -13.11 14.91
C ALA A 523 16.37 -11.86 14.15
N LEU A 524 17.01 -10.90 14.82
CA LEU A 524 17.64 -9.75 14.16
C LEU A 524 18.76 -10.20 13.20
N ASP A 525 19.61 -11.15 13.61
CA ASP A 525 20.68 -11.68 12.76
C ASP A 525 20.07 -12.33 11.49
N MET A 526 18.98 -13.10 11.61
CA MET A 526 18.26 -13.65 10.45
C MET A 526 17.69 -12.58 9.53
N ILE A 527 17.11 -11.50 10.09
CA ILE A 527 16.60 -10.37 9.31
C ILE A 527 17.74 -9.69 8.54
N PHE A 528 18.86 -9.38 9.20
CA PHE A 528 19.99 -8.71 8.54
C PHE A 528 20.70 -9.60 7.52
N TYR A 529 20.71 -10.92 7.71
CA TYR A 529 21.12 -11.87 6.69
C TYR A 529 20.26 -11.72 5.43
N ALA A 530 18.93 -11.78 5.55
CA ALA A 530 18.01 -11.62 4.43
C ALA A 530 18.11 -10.24 3.76
N LEU A 531 18.20 -9.15 4.55
CA LEU A 531 18.37 -7.80 4.03
C LEU A 531 19.66 -7.64 3.22
N SER A 532 20.77 -8.22 3.69
CA SER A 532 22.06 -8.10 2.99
C SER A 532 22.07 -8.82 1.64
N ILE A 533 21.34 -9.92 1.51
CA ILE A 533 21.25 -10.67 0.25
C ILE A 533 20.32 -9.96 -0.74
N ASN A 534 19.19 -9.43 -0.27
CA ASN A 534 18.21 -8.73 -1.11
C ASN A 534 18.57 -7.25 -1.39
N GLU A 535 19.66 -6.75 -0.81
CA GLU A 535 20.17 -5.41 -1.06
C GLU A 535 20.75 -5.28 -2.48
N HIS A 536 20.37 -4.19 -3.15
CA HIS A 536 20.99 -3.71 -4.38
C HIS A 536 21.10 -2.18 -4.32
N ARG A 537 22.33 -1.67 -4.47
CA ARG A 537 22.66 -0.23 -4.46
C ARG A 537 21.99 0.56 -3.34
N GLY A 538 21.98 0.01 -2.13
CA GLY A 538 21.52 0.62 -0.89
C GLY A 538 20.01 0.56 -0.64
N ALA A 539 19.28 -0.28 -1.37
CA ALA A 539 17.86 -0.55 -1.11
C ALA A 539 17.58 -2.05 -1.24
N VAL A 540 16.52 -2.53 -0.58
CA VAL A 540 16.04 -3.90 -0.74
C VAL A 540 15.16 -3.93 -1.99
N MET A 541 15.65 -4.60 -3.04
CA MET A 541 15.06 -4.62 -4.38
C MET A 541 14.74 -6.06 -4.76
N THR A 542 13.57 -6.55 -4.34
CA THR A 542 13.18 -7.96 -4.43
C THR A 542 11.65 -8.11 -4.58
N SER A 543 11.17 -9.36 -4.68
CA SER A 543 9.73 -9.66 -4.58
C SER A 543 9.22 -9.50 -3.13
N PHE A 544 7.94 -9.15 -2.95
CA PHE A 544 7.36 -8.85 -1.62
C PHE A 544 6.03 -9.56 -1.39
N GLY A 545 5.80 -10.09 -0.18
CA GLY A 545 4.50 -10.65 0.21
C GLY A 545 3.45 -9.61 0.52
N ARG A 546 3.90 -8.39 0.81
CA ARG A 546 3.05 -7.22 1.03
C ARG A 546 3.75 -5.98 0.55
N SER A 547 3.11 -5.22 -0.33
CA SER A 547 3.60 -3.92 -0.77
C SER A 547 2.45 -2.92 -0.91
N TYR A 548 2.79 -1.64 -0.79
CA TYR A 548 1.94 -0.54 -1.24
C TYR A 548 2.69 0.26 -2.30
N GLU A 549 1.98 1.15 -2.99
CA GLU A 549 2.58 1.94 -4.06
C GLU A 549 3.80 2.75 -3.60
N LYS A 550 3.81 3.20 -2.33
CA LYS A 550 4.96 3.90 -1.74
C LYS A 550 6.17 2.98 -1.55
N GLU A 551 6.02 1.71 -1.16
CA GLU A 551 7.14 0.77 -1.05
C GLU A 551 7.65 0.32 -2.41
N LEU A 552 6.78 0.29 -3.44
CA LEU A 552 7.19 -0.08 -4.80
C LEU A 552 7.97 1.05 -5.48
N LYS A 553 7.53 2.30 -5.33
CA LYS A 553 8.09 3.46 -6.06
C LYS A 553 9.03 4.30 -5.21
N GLY A 554 8.84 4.32 -3.89
CA GLY A 554 9.50 5.21 -2.93
C GLY A 554 10.76 4.64 -2.26
N ASN A 555 11.60 3.92 -3.01
CA ASN A 555 12.72 3.14 -2.45
C ASN A 555 13.77 3.98 -1.68
N TYR A 556 13.90 5.29 -1.89
CA TYR A 556 14.77 6.13 -1.04
C TYR A 556 14.23 6.27 0.39
N ASN A 557 12.90 6.21 0.54
CA ASN A 557 12.20 6.43 1.80
C ASN A 557 11.72 5.12 2.46
N ALA A 558 12.11 3.95 1.94
CA ALA A 558 11.78 2.66 2.55
C ALA A 558 12.49 2.46 3.90
N GLY A 559 11.81 1.84 4.88
CA GLY A 559 12.40 1.58 6.21
C GLY A 559 13.63 0.67 6.15
N THR A 560 13.64 -0.29 5.22
CA THR A 560 14.77 -1.21 4.99
C THR A 560 16.02 -0.50 4.47
N THR A 561 15.88 0.61 3.72
CA THR A 561 17.02 1.44 3.29
C THR A 561 17.74 2.08 4.48
N ALA A 562 16.99 2.55 5.48
CA ALA A 562 17.59 3.10 6.70
C ALA A 562 18.20 2.01 7.60
N LEU A 563 17.61 0.80 7.62
CA LEU A 563 18.19 -0.37 8.28
C LEU A 563 19.56 -0.73 7.70
N LEU A 564 19.68 -0.77 6.37
CA LEU A 564 20.93 -1.05 5.67
C LEU A 564 22.01 0.01 5.93
N TYR A 565 21.63 1.29 6.02
CA TYR A 565 22.55 2.34 6.46
C TYR A 565 23.06 2.07 7.88
N LEU A 566 22.14 1.86 8.84
CA LEU A 566 22.49 1.74 10.25
C LEU A 566 23.38 0.52 10.51
N ALA A 567 23.08 -0.62 9.90
CA ALA A 567 23.87 -1.84 10.06
C ALA A 567 25.19 -1.80 9.27
N TYR A 568 25.13 -1.44 7.98
CA TYR A 568 26.23 -1.73 7.05
C TYR A 568 26.74 -0.54 6.24
N ASN A 569 26.17 0.65 6.40
CA ASN A 569 26.56 1.85 5.66
C ASN A 569 26.38 1.66 4.14
N ALA A 570 25.38 0.86 3.76
CA ALA A 570 25.07 0.52 2.37
C ALA A 570 23.87 1.32 1.81
N GLY A 571 22.92 1.70 2.67
CA GLY A 571 21.77 2.54 2.33
C GLY A 571 21.96 4.01 2.72
N HIS A 572 20.84 4.69 2.99
CA HIS A 572 20.83 6.08 3.45
C HIS A 572 19.82 6.28 4.58
N LEU A 573 20.01 7.32 5.38
CA LEU A 573 18.99 7.75 6.34
C LEU A 573 17.76 8.29 5.60
N ASN A 574 16.60 8.10 6.21
CA ASN A 574 15.33 8.66 5.77
C ASN A 574 14.39 8.83 6.98
N ARG A 575 13.13 9.17 6.72
CA ARG A 575 12.12 9.44 7.75
C ARG A 575 11.29 8.21 8.15
N ALA A 576 11.60 7.01 7.66
CA ALA A 576 10.93 5.77 8.08
C ALA A 576 11.47 5.29 9.45
N VAL A 577 11.28 6.15 10.47
CA VAL A 577 11.87 6.04 11.81
C VAL A 577 11.51 4.72 12.50
N ILE A 578 10.29 4.22 12.26
CA ILE A 578 9.80 2.95 12.80
C ILE A 578 10.80 1.81 12.58
N GLY A 579 11.47 1.78 11.41
CA GLY A 579 12.38 0.70 11.09
C GLY A 579 13.63 0.65 11.94
N TYR A 580 14.17 1.79 12.38
CA TYR A 580 15.52 1.84 12.94
C TYR A 580 15.62 2.42 14.35
N ILE A 581 14.54 3.00 14.90
CA ILE A 581 14.59 3.67 16.21
C ILE A 581 15.05 2.75 17.33
N ALA A 582 14.48 1.54 17.45
CA ALA A 582 14.85 0.60 18.50
C ALA A 582 16.32 0.17 18.41
N LEU A 583 16.85 -0.01 17.19
CA LEU A 583 18.27 -0.30 16.97
C LEU A 583 19.18 0.89 17.34
N ALA A 584 18.75 2.11 17.03
CA ALA A 584 19.51 3.32 17.36
C ALA A 584 19.53 3.61 18.88
N LEU A 585 18.54 3.12 19.62
CA LEU A 585 18.46 3.22 21.08
C LEU A 585 19.32 2.17 21.81
N GLY A 586 19.53 1.01 21.18
CA GLY A 586 20.23 -0.14 21.74
C GLY A 586 21.70 -0.28 21.33
N ASP A 587 22.30 -1.39 21.75
CA ASP A 587 23.69 -1.77 21.47
C ASP A 587 23.82 -2.91 20.45
N TYR A 588 22.72 -3.46 19.93
CA TYR A 588 22.76 -4.49 18.88
C TYR A 588 23.68 -4.10 17.72
N GLU A 589 24.48 -5.07 17.29
CA GLU A 589 25.36 -4.99 16.11
C GLU A 589 25.02 -6.14 15.17
N ALA A 590 24.74 -5.80 13.90
CA ALA A 590 24.47 -6.79 12.88
C ALA A 590 25.77 -7.54 12.51
N PRO A 591 25.72 -8.86 12.23
CA PRO A 591 26.92 -9.64 11.92
C PRO A 591 27.70 -9.07 10.72
N GLU A 592 28.99 -8.80 10.93
CA GLU A 592 29.88 -8.14 9.97
C GLU A 592 30.13 -9.00 8.74
N GLU A 593 30.13 -10.33 8.89
CA GLU A 593 30.34 -11.28 7.80
C GLU A 593 29.27 -11.21 6.71
N TYR A 594 28.10 -10.61 6.98
CA TYR A 594 27.05 -10.44 5.98
C TYR A 594 27.36 -9.32 4.98
N LYS A 595 28.34 -8.44 5.28
CA LYS A 595 28.79 -7.42 4.31
C LYS A 595 29.28 -8.00 3.00
N LYS A 596 29.72 -9.26 2.97
CA LYS A 596 30.14 -9.95 1.73
C LYS A 596 29.02 -10.11 0.71
N TYR A 597 27.75 -10.03 1.13
CA TYR A 597 26.59 -10.09 0.23
C TYR A 597 26.19 -8.71 -0.30
N LEU A 598 26.77 -7.64 0.25
CA LEU A 598 26.55 -6.26 -0.19
C LEU A 598 27.56 -5.89 -1.26
N LYS A 599 27.20 -4.92 -2.12
CA LYS A 599 28.14 -4.24 -3.05
C LYS A 599 29.06 -5.22 -3.81
N LEU A 600 28.47 -6.16 -4.54
CA LEU A 600 29.21 -7.09 -5.40
C LEU A 600 30.15 -6.32 -6.34
N THR A 601 31.30 -6.90 -6.67
CA THR A 601 32.35 -6.23 -7.45
C THR A 601 32.76 -7.04 -8.67
N GLY A 602 33.28 -6.37 -9.71
CA GLY A 602 33.85 -7.03 -10.88
C GLY A 602 32.86 -7.93 -11.58
N SER A 603 33.24 -9.19 -11.83
CA SER A 603 32.40 -10.17 -12.52
C SER A 603 31.44 -10.95 -11.61
N GLN A 604 31.54 -10.79 -10.28
CA GLN A 604 30.75 -11.54 -9.30
C GLN A 604 29.25 -11.51 -9.60
N GLN A 605 28.64 -12.69 -9.47
CA GLN A 605 27.20 -12.91 -9.55
C GLN A 605 26.76 -13.78 -8.36
N LEU A 606 25.61 -13.45 -7.80
CA LEU A 606 25.01 -14.16 -6.68
C LEU A 606 23.62 -14.65 -7.09
N ILE A 607 23.38 -15.93 -6.89
CA ILE A 607 22.06 -16.54 -6.95
C ILE A 607 21.69 -16.99 -5.53
N HIS A 608 20.53 -16.54 -5.05
CA HIS A 608 19.96 -16.99 -3.77
C HIS A 608 18.59 -17.60 -4.01
N GLN A 609 18.37 -18.77 -3.42
CA GLN A 609 17.09 -19.47 -3.45
C GLN A 609 16.72 -19.89 -2.04
N ASN A 610 15.51 -19.56 -1.59
CA ASN A 610 15.01 -19.95 -0.29
C ASN A 610 13.48 -20.15 -0.31
N THR A 611 12.95 -20.75 0.75
CA THR A 611 11.51 -20.85 0.99
C THR A 611 11.21 -20.26 2.35
N GLN A 612 10.20 -19.40 2.43
CA GLN A 612 9.79 -18.77 3.68
C GLN A 612 8.29 -18.52 3.76
N GLY A 613 7.86 -18.12 4.96
CA GLY A 613 6.52 -17.72 5.34
C GLY A 613 5.58 -18.86 5.72
N PHE A 614 4.42 -18.48 6.23
CA PHE A 614 3.41 -19.36 6.81
C PHE A 614 3.14 -20.64 6.00
N GLU A 615 3.48 -21.79 6.60
CA GLU A 615 3.41 -23.11 5.97
C GLU A 615 4.17 -23.21 4.63
N GLN A 616 5.39 -22.70 4.59
CA GLN A 616 6.26 -22.69 3.39
C GLN A 616 5.59 -21.96 2.22
N HIS A 617 5.08 -20.78 2.54
CA HIS A 617 4.13 -20.03 1.70
C HIS A 617 4.66 -19.69 0.31
N VAL A 618 5.96 -19.40 0.19
CA VAL A 618 6.57 -18.88 -1.02
C VAL A 618 7.97 -19.43 -1.26
N ASN A 619 8.27 -19.71 -2.52
CA ASN A 619 9.61 -19.99 -3.01
C ASN A 619 10.18 -18.74 -3.68
N LEU A 620 11.41 -18.37 -3.34
CA LEU A 620 12.04 -17.14 -3.80
C LEU A 620 13.30 -17.46 -4.58
N TYR A 621 13.52 -16.71 -5.65
CA TYR A 621 14.72 -16.76 -6.47
C TYR A 621 15.23 -15.33 -6.67
N LEU A 622 16.50 -15.09 -6.37
CA LEU A 622 17.18 -13.82 -6.60
C LEU A 622 18.45 -14.07 -7.39
N TYR A 623 18.68 -13.25 -8.40
CA TYR A 623 19.94 -13.10 -9.12
C TYR A 623 20.39 -11.66 -8.98
N LYS A 624 21.64 -11.42 -8.61
CA LYS A 624 22.22 -10.08 -8.66
C LYS A 624 23.69 -10.09 -9.02
N ASN A 625 24.13 -8.99 -9.59
CA ASN A 625 25.53 -8.66 -9.79
C ASN A 625 25.78 -7.21 -9.31
N SER A 626 26.93 -6.61 -9.64
CA SER A 626 27.27 -5.24 -9.23
C SER A 626 26.33 -4.16 -9.78
N GLU A 627 25.71 -4.41 -10.94
CA GLU A 627 24.95 -3.39 -11.69
C GLU A 627 23.44 -3.60 -11.67
N VAL A 628 22.97 -4.85 -11.56
CA VAL A 628 21.54 -5.17 -11.67
C VAL A 628 21.11 -6.35 -10.81
N VAL A 629 19.86 -6.31 -10.35
CA VAL A 629 19.18 -7.38 -9.62
C VAL A 629 17.90 -7.80 -10.34
N LEU A 630 17.57 -9.10 -10.25
CA LEU A 630 16.32 -9.69 -10.66
C LEU A 630 15.84 -10.67 -9.59
N SER A 631 14.63 -10.49 -9.07
CA SER A 631 14.00 -11.39 -8.10
C SER A 631 12.59 -11.78 -8.52
N THR A 632 12.23 -13.03 -8.25
CA THR A 632 10.92 -13.62 -8.56
C THR A 632 10.41 -14.47 -7.40
N ALA A 633 9.13 -14.31 -7.05
CA ALA A 633 8.37 -15.26 -6.25
C ALA A 633 7.90 -16.42 -7.13
N VAL A 634 8.59 -17.55 -7.06
CA VAL A 634 8.45 -18.68 -7.97
C VAL A 634 7.21 -19.50 -7.66
N GLY A 635 6.35 -19.70 -8.66
CA GLY A 635 5.17 -20.57 -8.57
C GLY A 635 4.16 -20.16 -7.50
N PHE A 636 4.12 -18.88 -7.11
CA PHE A 636 3.26 -18.41 -6.04
C PHE A 636 1.78 -18.38 -6.47
N LYS A 637 0.99 -19.35 -6.01
CA LYS A 637 -0.48 -19.45 -6.21
C LYS A 637 -0.94 -19.08 -7.64
N PRO A 638 -0.40 -19.74 -8.67
CA PRO A 638 -0.65 -19.35 -10.06
C PRO A 638 -2.15 -19.33 -10.39
N TYR A 639 -2.57 -18.27 -11.09
CA TYR A 639 -3.92 -18.05 -11.61
C TYR A 639 -5.02 -17.87 -10.55
N GLN A 640 -4.64 -17.76 -9.28
CA GLN A 640 -5.58 -17.46 -8.20
C GLN A 640 -5.77 -15.95 -8.05
N PRO A 641 -6.88 -15.50 -7.42
CA PRO A 641 -7.00 -14.11 -6.99
C PRO A 641 -5.80 -13.73 -6.12
N GLY A 642 -5.20 -12.59 -6.42
CA GLY A 642 -4.10 -12.04 -5.63
C GLY A 642 -4.55 -11.00 -4.62
N TYR A 643 -3.61 -10.73 -3.72
CA TYR A 643 -3.51 -9.79 -2.64
C TYR A 643 -2.86 -8.44 -2.97
N GLN A 644 -1.79 -8.18 -2.22
CA GLN A 644 -0.86 -7.07 -2.38
C GLN A 644 0.56 -7.62 -2.64
N GLU A 645 0.65 -8.82 -3.22
CA GLU A 645 1.93 -9.49 -3.50
C GLU A 645 2.60 -8.89 -4.73
N HIS A 646 3.90 -8.71 -4.62
CA HIS A 646 4.80 -8.22 -5.64
C HIS A 646 5.67 -9.35 -6.15
N ILE A 647 5.38 -9.85 -7.35
CA ILE A 647 5.89 -11.15 -7.81
C ILE A 647 7.26 -11.07 -8.47
N VAL A 648 7.55 -10.02 -9.21
CA VAL A 648 8.83 -9.86 -9.93
C VAL A 648 9.37 -8.45 -9.77
N GLN A 649 10.68 -8.36 -9.56
CA GLN A 649 11.40 -7.09 -9.47
C GLN A 649 12.70 -7.19 -10.27
N ALA A 650 12.87 -6.32 -11.27
CA ALA A 650 14.17 -6.04 -11.87
C ALA A 650 14.56 -4.59 -11.52
N ALA A 651 15.82 -4.36 -11.15
CA ALA A 651 16.27 -3.01 -10.80
C ALA A 651 17.76 -2.80 -11.09
N ILE A 652 18.07 -1.65 -11.70
CA ILE A 652 19.44 -1.13 -11.79
C ILE A 652 19.74 -0.31 -10.54
N ASP A 653 18.77 0.50 -10.09
CA ASP A 653 18.84 1.26 -8.84
C ASP A 653 17.45 1.47 -8.23
N LYS A 654 17.32 2.45 -7.32
CA LYS A 654 16.10 2.75 -6.55
C LYS A 654 14.94 3.27 -7.39
N THR A 655 15.17 3.83 -8.58
CA THR A 655 14.13 4.43 -9.45
C THR A 655 14.10 3.82 -10.85
N ALA A 656 15.23 3.34 -11.37
CA ALA A 656 15.33 2.58 -12.61
C ALA A 656 15.00 1.09 -12.36
N GLN A 657 13.70 0.80 -12.39
CA GLN A 657 13.15 -0.51 -12.06
C GLN A 657 12.06 -0.96 -13.03
N VAL A 658 11.84 -2.27 -13.10
CA VAL A 658 10.80 -2.91 -13.88
C VAL A 658 10.08 -3.98 -13.06
N PHE A 659 8.75 -3.96 -13.12
CA PHE A 659 7.91 -5.04 -12.61
C PHE A 659 6.62 -5.15 -13.42
N VAL A 660 5.94 -6.30 -13.31
CA VAL A 660 4.71 -6.62 -14.06
C VAL A 660 3.63 -7.11 -13.09
N ASN A 661 2.41 -6.62 -13.28
CA ASN A 661 1.24 -7.11 -12.53
C ASN A 661 -0.04 -7.15 -13.40
N HIS A 662 -1.03 -7.90 -12.93
CA HIS A 662 -2.43 -7.73 -13.36
C HIS A 662 -3.10 -6.74 -12.39
N PRO A 663 -3.54 -5.54 -12.84
CA PRO A 663 -4.12 -4.55 -11.93
C PRO A 663 -5.42 -5.04 -11.27
N GLY A 664 -5.61 -4.71 -9.99
CA GLY A 664 -6.85 -5.00 -9.25
C GLY A 664 -8.01 -4.05 -9.60
N GLU A 665 -7.67 -2.84 -10.05
CA GLU A 665 -8.59 -1.78 -10.45
C GLU A 665 -7.98 -0.93 -11.56
N SER A 666 -8.79 -0.14 -12.29
CA SER A 666 -8.28 0.74 -13.36
C SER A 666 -7.95 2.16 -12.90
N HIS A 667 -8.30 2.51 -11.67
CA HIS A 667 -8.07 3.85 -11.15
C HIS A 667 -6.65 3.97 -10.58
N THR A 668 -5.82 4.78 -11.23
CA THR A 668 -4.48 5.11 -10.73
C THR A 668 -4.57 5.79 -9.36
N TYR A 669 -3.72 5.38 -8.41
CA TYR A 669 -3.75 5.84 -7.01
C TYR A 669 -5.05 5.53 -6.25
N GLY A 670 -5.81 4.51 -6.66
CA GLY A 670 -6.97 4.06 -5.90
C GLY A 670 -6.61 3.34 -4.60
N SER A 671 -7.66 2.98 -3.87
CA SER A 671 -7.56 2.46 -2.51
C SER A 671 -7.68 0.93 -2.42
N GLY A 672 -7.93 0.29 -3.56
CA GLY A 672 -8.16 -1.15 -3.66
C GLY A 672 -7.00 -1.98 -3.11
N ARG A 673 -7.30 -3.22 -2.73
CA ARG A 673 -6.30 -4.19 -2.30
C ARG A 673 -6.64 -5.53 -2.94
N PRO A 674 -6.05 -5.88 -4.10
CA PRO A 674 -5.05 -5.13 -4.89
C PRO A 674 -5.57 -3.80 -5.47
N ASN A 675 -4.66 -2.83 -5.68
CA ASN A 675 -4.94 -1.63 -6.48
C ASN A 675 -4.32 -1.72 -7.88
N PHE A 676 -4.17 -0.58 -8.54
CA PHE A 676 -3.58 -0.46 -9.88
C PHE A 676 -2.14 -0.98 -9.97
N TRP A 677 -1.27 -0.72 -8.98
CA TRP A 677 0.15 -1.12 -9.01
C TRP A 677 0.56 -2.10 -7.91
N ALA A 678 -0.03 -1.98 -6.73
CA ALA A 678 0.28 -2.79 -5.56
C ALA A 678 -0.62 -4.03 -5.53
N GLY A 679 0.01 -5.18 -5.79
CA GLY A 679 -0.66 -6.47 -5.84
C GLY A 679 -1.07 -6.90 -7.24
N ASN A 680 -1.83 -8.00 -7.26
CA ASN A 680 -2.26 -8.63 -8.49
C ASN A 680 -3.75 -9.00 -8.38
N GLY A 681 -4.59 -8.55 -9.33
CA GLY A 681 -5.97 -9.05 -9.42
C GLY A 681 -6.03 -10.56 -9.65
N VAL A 682 -5.08 -11.07 -10.43
CA VAL A 682 -4.83 -12.51 -10.66
C VAL A 682 -3.33 -12.72 -10.68
N LEU A 683 -2.85 -13.68 -9.90
CA LEU A 683 -1.43 -14.00 -9.82
C LEU A 683 -0.96 -14.76 -11.07
N PRO A 684 0.24 -14.47 -11.60
CA PRO A 684 0.84 -15.26 -12.67
C PRO A 684 1.41 -16.57 -12.13
N PHE A 685 1.62 -17.55 -13.02
CA PHE A 685 2.73 -18.46 -12.81
C PHE A 685 4.03 -17.72 -13.14
N ALA A 686 4.96 -17.64 -12.19
CA ALA A 686 6.25 -16.99 -12.39
C ALA A 686 7.39 -17.96 -12.10
N ALA A 687 8.45 -17.88 -12.92
CA ALA A 687 9.66 -18.67 -12.75
C ALA A 687 10.89 -17.83 -13.13
N GLN A 688 12.02 -18.13 -12.53
CA GLN A 688 13.30 -17.47 -12.82
C GLN A 688 14.44 -18.48 -12.93
N TYR A 689 15.27 -18.34 -13.95
CA TYR A 689 16.54 -19.06 -14.06
C TYR A 689 17.65 -18.06 -14.34
N LYS A 690 18.60 -17.99 -13.41
CA LYS A 690 19.67 -16.98 -13.42
C LYS A 690 19.08 -15.58 -13.62
N ASN A 691 19.47 -14.92 -14.70
CA ASN A 691 19.15 -13.55 -15.05
C ASN A 691 17.90 -13.40 -15.94
N VAL A 692 17.07 -14.45 -16.09
CA VAL A 692 15.83 -14.45 -16.87
C VAL A 692 14.65 -14.84 -15.99
N SER A 693 13.60 -14.02 -15.97
CA SER A 693 12.31 -14.29 -15.32
C SER A 693 11.21 -14.39 -16.38
N ILE A 694 10.29 -15.34 -16.22
CA ILE A 694 9.18 -15.63 -17.12
C ILE A 694 7.89 -15.61 -16.30
N LEU A 695 6.89 -14.87 -16.76
CA LEU A 695 5.57 -14.80 -16.16
C LEU A 695 4.52 -15.23 -17.18
N LYS A 696 3.71 -16.22 -16.83
CA LYS A 696 2.54 -16.68 -17.59
C LYS A 696 1.29 -16.25 -16.85
N TYR A 697 0.47 -15.42 -17.47
CA TYR A 697 -0.83 -14.98 -16.96
C TYR A 697 -1.97 -15.76 -17.62
N LYS A 698 -3.00 -16.07 -16.83
CA LYS A 698 -4.28 -16.63 -17.28
C LYS A 698 -5.40 -15.98 -16.47
N ILE A 699 -6.11 -15.05 -17.08
CA ILE A 699 -7.12 -14.20 -16.44
C ILE A 699 -8.51 -14.71 -16.86
N ALA A 700 -9.30 -15.19 -15.90
CA ALA A 700 -10.64 -15.69 -16.18
C ALA A 700 -11.59 -14.57 -16.68
N ALA A 701 -12.58 -14.93 -17.50
CA ALA A 701 -13.48 -13.99 -18.18
C ALA A 701 -14.33 -13.11 -17.24
N ASN A 702 -14.50 -13.53 -15.98
CA ASN A 702 -15.22 -12.77 -14.96
C ASN A 702 -14.43 -11.55 -14.43
N TYR A 703 -13.12 -11.48 -14.67
CA TYR A 703 -12.33 -10.29 -14.37
C TYR A 703 -12.57 -9.23 -15.44
N ARG A 704 -12.88 -8.01 -15.00
CA ARG A 704 -13.14 -6.88 -15.91
C ARG A 704 -11.90 -6.47 -16.69
N ILE A 705 -10.77 -6.36 -16.00
CA ILE A 705 -9.50 -6.00 -16.63
C ILE A 705 -8.97 -7.23 -17.35
N ASP A 706 -8.69 -7.08 -18.63
CA ASP A 706 -8.31 -8.14 -19.56
C ASP A 706 -6.90 -7.93 -20.13
N TYR A 707 -6.08 -7.17 -19.42
CA TYR A 707 -4.70 -6.86 -19.77
C TYR A 707 -3.80 -6.97 -18.55
N THR A 708 -2.51 -7.06 -18.81
CA THR A 708 -1.44 -6.95 -17.79
C THR A 708 -0.57 -5.76 -18.16
N HIS A 709 0.15 -5.20 -17.20
CA HIS A 709 1.01 -4.05 -17.49
C HIS A 709 2.34 -4.12 -16.75
N ALA A 710 3.31 -3.39 -17.27
CA ALA A 710 4.64 -3.22 -16.70
C ALA A 710 4.85 -1.78 -16.23
N TYR A 711 5.44 -1.62 -15.05
CA TYR A 711 6.00 -0.37 -14.59
C TYR A 711 7.41 -0.21 -15.17
N ILE A 712 7.60 0.76 -16.05
CA ILE A 712 8.88 1.07 -16.71
C ILE A 712 9.01 2.60 -16.80
N PRO A 713 9.51 3.28 -15.75
CA PRO A 713 9.63 4.73 -15.73
C PRO A 713 10.78 5.17 -16.63
N LEU A 714 10.49 5.41 -17.93
CA LEU A 714 11.52 5.70 -18.94
C LEU A 714 12.42 6.89 -18.59
N ILE A 715 11.90 7.85 -17.82
CA ILE A 715 12.63 9.03 -17.38
C ILE A 715 13.79 8.72 -16.44
N GLU A 716 13.81 7.52 -15.84
CA GLU A 716 14.86 7.07 -14.93
C GLU A 716 15.96 6.29 -15.65
N PHE A 717 15.83 6.04 -16.95
CA PHE A 717 16.81 5.35 -17.80
C PHE A 717 17.51 6.34 -18.75
N GLU A 718 18.76 6.06 -19.10
CA GLU A 718 19.58 6.93 -19.96
C GLU A 718 19.25 6.74 -21.44
N ARG A 719 18.99 5.50 -21.84
CA ARG A 719 18.63 5.12 -23.21
C ARG A 719 17.65 3.95 -23.19
N TYR A 720 16.80 3.90 -24.21
CA TYR A 720 15.92 2.77 -24.46
C TYR A 720 15.73 2.54 -25.96
N ILE A 721 15.45 1.28 -26.34
CA ILE A 721 15.13 0.88 -27.71
C ILE A 721 14.00 -0.14 -27.63
N GLY A 722 12.98 -0.03 -28.49
CA GLY A 722 11.87 -0.97 -28.49
C GLY A 722 11.16 -1.11 -29.82
N ASP A 723 10.31 -2.13 -29.91
CA ASP A 723 9.36 -2.37 -30.99
C ASP A 723 7.99 -2.80 -30.43
N LYS A 724 7.18 -3.49 -31.23
CA LYS A 724 5.85 -3.96 -30.83
C LYS A 724 5.88 -4.86 -29.58
N ASN A 725 6.90 -5.71 -29.40
CA ASN A 725 6.89 -6.76 -28.37
C ASN A 725 8.01 -6.59 -27.35
N VAL A 726 9.07 -5.85 -27.70
CA VAL A 726 10.29 -5.74 -26.90
C VAL A 726 10.57 -4.30 -26.55
N ILE A 727 11.06 -4.07 -25.34
CA ILE A 727 11.82 -2.87 -24.96
C ILE A 727 13.09 -3.27 -24.20
N VAL A 728 14.21 -2.64 -24.52
CA VAL A 728 15.46 -2.73 -23.77
C VAL A 728 15.85 -1.35 -23.23
N LEU A 729 16.41 -1.33 -22.02
CA LEU A 729 16.64 -0.15 -21.20
C LEU A 729 18.09 -0.16 -20.71
N GLU A 730 18.75 1.00 -20.72
CA GLU A 730 20.15 1.17 -20.31
C GLU A 730 20.27 2.22 -19.20
N LYS A 731 21.05 1.88 -18.17
CA LYS A 731 21.53 2.81 -17.15
C LYS A 731 22.73 2.22 -16.41
N ASP A 732 23.69 3.06 -16.03
CA ASP A 732 24.77 2.75 -15.08
C ASP A 732 25.41 1.36 -15.28
N GLY A 733 25.74 0.98 -16.52
CA GLY A 733 26.43 -0.28 -16.81
C GLY A 733 25.57 -1.54 -16.83
N ALA A 734 24.23 -1.41 -16.81
CA ALA A 734 23.30 -2.54 -16.89
C ALA A 734 22.26 -2.36 -17.99
N TYR A 735 21.79 -3.50 -18.53
CA TYR A 735 20.63 -3.57 -19.41
C TYR A 735 19.49 -4.38 -18.80
N ILE A 736 18.26 -3.89 -18.97
CA ILE A 736 17.02 -4.63 -18.71
C ILE A 736 16.27 -4.79 -20.02
N GLY A 737 15.97 -6.03 -20.40
CA GLY A 737 15.09 -6.37 -21.52
C GLY A 737 13.73 -6.85 -21.03
N VAL A 738 12.66 -6.35 -21.63
CA VAL A 738 11.27 -6.73 -21.35
C VAL A 738 10.60 -7.14 -22.64
N TYR A 739 10.02 -8.34 -22.66
CA TYR A 739 9.23 -8.87 -23.75
C TYR A 739 7.80 -9.14 -23.25
N ALA A 740 6.79 -8.81 -24.07
CA ALA A 740 5.41 -9.25 -23.87
C ALA A 740 4.85 -9.88 -25.15
N ASN A 741 4.28 -11.08 -25.05
CA ASN A 741 3.81 -11.87 -26.19
C ASN A 741 2.72 -11.15 -26.99
N ASN A 742 1.80 -10.48 -26.30
CA ASN A 742 0.70 -9.78 -26.94
C ASN A 742 1.02 -8.33 -27.33
N GLY A 743 2.29 -7.94 -27.19
CA GLY A 743 2.80 -6.61 -27.54
C GLY A 743 2.79 -5.63 -26.36
N LEU A 744 3.46 -4.50 -26.54
CA LEU A 744 3.67 -3.45 -25.55
C LEU A 744 3.09 -2.13 -26.10
N SER A 745 2.19 -1.52 -25.34
CA SER A 745 1.66 -0.19 -25.61
C SER A 745 2.02 0.76 -24.49
N ILE A 746 2.92 1.70 -24.78
CA ILE A 746 3.27 2.76 -23.84
C ILE A 746 2.07 3.68 -23.58
N GLN A 747 1.86 4.06 -22.33
CA GLN A 747 0.88 5.09 -21.98
C GLN A 747 1.51 6.47 -22.13
N GLU A 748 0.95 7.29 -23.03
CA GLU A 748 1.43 8.65 -23.32
C GLU A 748 0.65 9.73 -22.56
N LYS A 749 -0.27 9.33 -21.69
CA LYS A 749 -1.22 10.20 -21.00
C LYS A 749 -1.49 9.69 -19.59
N GLY A 750 -2.05 10.56 -18.76
CA GLY A 750 -2.43 10.23 -17.39
C GLY A 750 -1.26 10.24 -16.39
N PRO A 751 -1.53 9.88 -15.13
CA PRO A 751 -0.53 9.95 -14.06
C PRO A 751 0.67 9.01 -14.24
N CYS A 752 0.51 7.97 -15.06
CA CYS A 752 1.56 7.01 -15.39
C CYS A 752 2.13 7.21 -16.80
N GLN A 753 1.97 8.40 -17.38
CA GLN A 753 2.55 8.77 -18.67
C GLN A 753 4.06 8.46 -18.72
N TYR A 754 4.47 7.72 -19.75
CA TYR A 754 5.83 7.22 -19.98
C TYR A 754 6.42 6.35 -18.85
N LYS A 755 5.55 5.81 -17.98
CA LYS A 755 5.88 4.90 -16.88
C LYS A 755 5.15 3.57 -16.97
N GLU A 756 4.09 3.48 -17.75
CA GLU A 756 3.27 2.28 -17.88
C GLU A 756 3.31 1.73 -19.32
N PHE A 757 3.47 0.42 -19.43
CA PHE A 757 3.35 -0.32 -20.68
C PHE A 757 2.28 -1.38 -20.53
N ILE A 758 1.21 -1.28 -21.31
CA ILE A 758 0.09 -2.22 -21.31
C ILE A 758 0.33 -3.31 -22.35
N SER A 759 0.10 -4.57 -21.96
CA SER A 759 0.02 -5.70 -22.88
C SER A 759 -1.37 -6.35 -22.80
N PRO A 760 -2.16 -6.30 -23.90
CA PRO A 760 -3.55 -6.73 -23.89
C PRO A 760 -3.68 -8.26 -23.82
N GLY A 761 -4.86 -8.74 -23.46
CA GLY A 761 -5.21 -10.16 -23.53
C GLY A 761 -5.17 -10.85 -22.17
N ARG A 762 -6.12 -11.78 -22.01
CA ARG A 762 -6.32 -12.57 -20.79
C ARG A 762 -5.27 -13.65 -20.57
N GLU A 763 -4.66 -14.10 -21.66
CA GLU A 763 -3.52 -15.01 -21.63
C GLU A 763 -2.32 -14.27 -22.21
N ASN A 764 -1.24 -14.20 -21.44
CA ASN A 764 -0.07 -13.46 -21.85
C ASN A 764 1.20 -14.04 -21.23
N ILE A 765 2.33 -13.85 -21.91
CA ILE A 765 3.65 -14.23 -21.44
C ILE A 765 4.53 -13.00 -21.42
N TRP A 766 5.17 -12.77 -20.27
CA TRP A 766 6.20 -11.76 -20.08
C TRP A 766 7.54 -12.42 -19.84
N ILE A 767 8.60 -11.83 -20.39
CA ILE A 767 9.98 -12.24 -20.13
C ILE A 767 10.77 -11.00 -19.74
N ILE A 768 11.49 -11.08 -18.62
CA ILE A 768 12.42 -10.04 -18.15
C ILE A 768 13.81 -10.64 -18.11
N LYS A 769 14.78 -10.02 -18.80
CA LYS A 769 16.18 -10.41 -18.79
C LYS A 769 17.04 -9.25 -18.32
N VAL A 770 17.97 -9.51 -17.40
CA VAL A 770 18.92 -8.51 -16.90
C VAL A 770 20.35 -8.91 -17.23
N VAL A 771 21.20 -7.98 -17.64
CA VAL A 771 22.60 -8.26 -18.02
C VAL A 771 23.49 -7.07 -17.66
N LYS A 772 24.81 -7.30 -17.60
CA LYS A 772 25.76 -6.18 -17.57
C LYS A 772 25.89 -5.63 -18.98
N SER A 773 26.06 -4.33 -19.12
CA SER A 773 26.24 -3.72 -20.44
C SER A 773 27.52 -4.21 -21.13
N CYS A 774 28.56 -4.53 -20.35
CA CYS A 774 29.83 -5.05 -20.87
C CYS A 774 29.74 -6.46 -21.48
N ASP A 775 28.62 -7.17 -21.29
CA ASP A 775 28.36 -8.45 -21.97
C ASP A 775 28.01 -8.25 -23.46
N TYR A 776 27.80 -7.00 -23.89
CA TYR A 776 27.41 -6.60 -25.24
C TYR A 776 28.28 -5.44 -25.74
N GLU A 777 28.40 -5.26 -27.07
CA GLU A 777 29.13 -4.09 -27.59
C GLU A 777 28.35 -2.78 -27.36
N ASN A 778 27.01 -2.85 -27.37
CA ASN A 778 26.09 -1.74 -27.12
C ASN A 778 24.64 -2.25 -26.91
N LEU A 779 23.74 -1.33 -26.58
CA LEU A 779 22.31 -1.62 -26.38
C LEU A 779 21.60 -2.18 -27.64
N ASP A 780 22.03 -1.79 -28.85
CA ASP A 780 21.45 -2.30 -30.10
C ASP A 780 21.77 -3.80 -30.31
N ASP A 781 22.93 -4.27 -29.85
CA ASP A 781 23.27 -5.70 -29.86
C ASP A 781 22.39 -6.50 -28.91
N PHE A 782 22.21 -6.02 -27.68
CA PHE A 782 21.30 -6.64 -26.73
C PHE A 782 19.86 -6.66 -27.26
N PHE A 783 19.38 -5.56 -27.84
CA PHE A 783 18.08 -5.51 -28.51
C PHE A 783 17.97 -6.56 -29.63
N ARG A 784 18.96 -6.64 -30.52
CA ARG A 784 18.97 -7.60 -31.64
C ARG A 784 18.99 -9.05 -31.16
N GLU A 785 19.67 -9.35 -30.07
CA GLU A 785 19.65 -10.69 -29.47
C GLU A 785 18.30 -10.98 -28.81
N PHE A 786 17.84 -10.09 -27.92
CA PHE A 786 16.65 -10.32 -27.11
C PHE A 786 15.37 -10.44 -27.95
N ARG A 787 15.31 -9.74 -29.10
CA ARG A 787 14.22 -9.91 -30.09
C ARG A 787 14.16 -11.27 -30.76
N LYS A 788 15.23 -12.06 -30.72
CA LYS A 788 15.25 -13.41 -31.31
C LYS A 788 14.60 -14.45 -30.41
N ILE A 789 14.17 -14.09 -29.20
CA ILE A 789 13.43 -15.00 -28.33
C ILE A 789 12.20 -15.51 -29.08
N GLN A 790 12.11 -16.84 -29.18
CA GLN A 790 10.99 -17.52 -29.81
C GLN A 790 10.08 -18.09 -28.73
N ILE A 791 8.78 -17.89 -28.88
CA ILE A 791 7.77 -18.47 -27.99
C ILE A 791 6.86 -19.35 -28.84
N ASP A 792 6.73 -20.60 -28.43
CA ASP A 792 5.80 -21.57 -28.99
C ASP A 792 4.77 -21.96 -27.92
N LEU A 793 3.50 -21.73 -28.24
CA LEU A 793 2.35 -22.02 -27.42
C LEU A 793 1.67 -23.25 -27.99
N SER A 794 1.85 -24.40 -27.35
CA SER A 794 1.22 -25.65 -27.79
C SER A 794 -0.28 -25.67 -27.47
N GLU A 795 -1.04 -26.51 -28.18
CA GLU A 795 -2.48 -26.72 -27.92
C GLU A 795 -2.79 -27.23 -26.49
N ASN A 796 -1.80 -27.82 -25.80
CA ASN A 796 -1.93 -28.35 -24.44
C ASN A 796 -1.56 -27.33 -23.34
N GLU A 797 -1.56 -26.03 -23.65
CA GLU A 797 -1.15 -24.93 -22.74
C GLU A 797 0.32 -24.96 -22.29
N GLN A 798 1.15 -25.86 -22.83
CA GLN A 798 2.59 -25.85 -22.63
C GLN A 798 3.22 -24.68 -23.40
N VAL A 799 4.13 -23.98 -22.73
CA VAL A 799 4.90 -22.86 -23.27
C VAL A 799 6.35 -23.31 -23.46
N ASN A 800 6.87 -23.18 -24.67
CA ASN A 800 8.30 -23.36 -24.96
C ASN A 800 8.90 -22.02 -25.36
N ILE A 801 9.99 -21.63 -24.72
CA ILE A 801 10.70 -20.38 -24.99
C ILE A 801 12.15 -20.72 -25.33
N ILE A 802 12.66 -20.21 -26.44
CA ILE A 802 14.05 -20.39 -26.85
C ILE A 802 14.75 -19.03 -26.80
N ASP A 803 15.71 -18.88 -25.88
CA ASP A 803 16.66 -17.76 -25.82
C ASP A 803 18.06 -18.27 -26.16
N ASN A 804 18.51 -18.00 -27.37
CA ASN A 804 19.76 -18.52 -27.94
C ASN A 804 19.87 -20.06 -27.83
N THR A 805 20.75 -20.55 -26.95
CA THR A 805 21.00 -21.98 -26.71
C THR A 805 20.21 -22.53 -25.53
N THR A 806 19.51 -21.67 -24.79
CA THR A 806 18.72 -22.06 -23.62
C THR A 806 17.26 -22.23 -24.01
N SER A 807 16.71 -23.40 -23.72
CA SER A 807 15.28 -23.67 -23.83
C SER A 807 14.64 -23.65 -22.46
N TYR A 808 13.54 -22.91 -22.33
CA TYR A 808 12.69 -22.89 -21.15
C TYR A 808 11.35 -23.52 -21.51
N GLN A 809 10.83 -24.35 -20.62
CA GLN A 809 9.55 -25.01 -20.80
C GLN A 809 8.71 -24.82 -19.53
N ILE A 810 7.46 -24.40 -19.72
CA ILE A 810 6.42 -24.42 -18.69
C ILE A 810 5.39 -25.45 -19.14
N ASP A 811 5.28 -26.56 -18.43
CA ASP A 811 4.33 -27.62 -18.78
C ASP A 811 2.90 -27.29 -18.31
N SER A 812 1.96 -28.20 -18.58
CA SER A 812 0.54 -28.04 -18.19
C SER A 812 0.31 -28.08 -16.67
N ASN A 813 1.26 -28.64 -15.90
CA ASN A 813 1.23 -28.67 -14.44
C ASN A 813 1.91 -27.44 -13.82
N ASN A 814 2.40 -26.52 -14.65
CA ASN A 814 3.25 -25.40 -14.27
C ASN A 814 4.58 -25.84 -13.64
N GLU A 815 5.14 -26.96 -14.09
CA GLU A 815 6.55 -27.27 -13.84
C GLU A 815 7.43 -26.49 -14.81
N PHE A 816 8.54 -25.96 -14.28
CA PHE A 816 9.50 -25.18 -15.05
C PHE A 816 10.77 -26.00 -15.32
N LEU A 817 11.06 -26.22 -16.59
CA LEU A 817 12.25 -26.94 -17.05
C LEU A 817 13.17 -26.00 -17.83
N VAL A 818 14.47 -26.19 -17.67
CA VAL A 818 15.50 -25.54 -18.47
C VAL A 818 16.32 -26.63 -19.15
N ASN A 819 16.40 -26.59 -20.48
CA ASN A 819 17.07 -27.62 -21.29
C ASN A 819 16.59 -29.05 -20.97
N GLY A 820 15.27 -29.19 -20.74
CA GLY A 820 14.61 -30.46 -20.42
C GLY A 820 14.84 -30.97 -19.00
N GLN A 821 15.43 -30.16 -18.10
CA GLN A 821 15.68 -30.53 -16.70
C GLN A 821 14.96 -29.60 -15.73
N THR A 822 14.42 -30.16 -14.65
CA THR A 822 13.89 -29.38 -13.53
C THR A 822 15.03 -28.64 -12.83
N VAL A 823 14.87 -27.33 -12.61
CA VAL A 823 15.93 -26.47 -12.03
C VAL A 823 15.75 -26.13 -10.56
N TYR A 824 14.59 -26.45 -9.98
CA TYR A 824 14.27 -26.14 -8.60
C TYR A 824 14.28 -27.39 -7.71
N GLN A 825 14.70 -27.18 -6.46
CA GLN A 825 14.61 -28.17 -5.39
C GLN A 825 13.84 -27.58 -4.19
N TYR A 826 12.70 -26.96 -4.48
CA TYR A 826 11.81 -26.42 -3.44
C TYR A 826 10.95 -27.52 -2.80
N PRO A 827 10.55 -27.37 -1.53
CA PRO A 827 10.87 -26.26 -0.63
C PRO A 827 12.30 -26.34 -0.08
N LEU A 828 12.92 -25.19 0.15
CA LEU A 828 14.24 -25.03 0.78
C LEU A 828 14.09 -24.57 2.24
N SER A 829 15.21 -24.41 2.95
CA SER A 829 15.20 -23.74 4.26
C SER A 829 15.01 -22.23 4.10
N VAL A 830 14.68 -21.54 5.20
CA VAL A 830 14.63 -20.07 5.28
C VAL A 830 15.95 -19.45 4.86
N GLN A 831 17.07 -20.00 5.35
CA GLN A 831 18.41 -19.54 4.99
C GLN A 831 18.67 -19.75 3.48
N GLY A 832 18.15 -20.85 2.94
CA GLY A 832 18.26 -21.17 1.53
C GLY A 832 19.67 -21.59 1.11
N ILE A 833 19.92 -21.48 -0.19
CA ILE A 833 21.20 -21.78 -0.83
C ILE A 833 21.71 -20.54 -1.57
N ILE A 834 23.01 -20.29 -1.47
CA ILE A 834 23.70 -19.23 -2.22
C ILE A 834 24.69 -19.90 -3.18
N GLN A 835 24.61 -19.51 -4.45
CA GLN A 835 25.55 -19.90 -5.49
C GLN A 835 26.28 -18.65 -5.97
N TRP A 836 27.62 -18.71 -5.98
CA TRP A 836 28.47 -17.67 -6.53
C TRP A 836 28.94 -18.10 -7.91
N GLU A 837 28.82 -17.20 -8.89
CA GLU A 837 29.40 -17.35 -10.22
C GLU A 837 30.38 -16.19 -10.43
N GLU A 838 31.52 -16.47 -11.07
CA GLU A 838 32.55 -15.47 -11.43
C GLU A 838 32.64 -15.25 -12.93
#